data_AF-A0ABD3UXI7-F1
#
_entry.id   AF-A0ABD3UXI7-F1
#
_cell.length_a   1.000
_cell.length_b   1.000
_cell.length_c   1.000
_cell.angle_alpha   90.00
_cell.angle_beta   90.00
_cell.angle_gamma   90.00
#
_symmetry.space_group_name_H-M   'P 1'
#
loop_
_entity.id
_entity.type
_entity.pdbx_description
1 polymer ?
#
loop_
_entity_poly.entity_id
_entity_poly.type
_entity_poly.pdbx_seq_one_letter_code
_entity_poly.pdbx_strand_id
1 'polypeptide(L)'
;MFTLTHLCKPVGTDVEQGGMKKLCALLTIACLCLYLVSVVARIPKSRQIWDVNGLEKSQDTKCGLKCPYGQYAFYVKTGVEKNEAPTICFEDTIYISPARDNGQRGVNAIFIDQFSLVHYLKSKVEQEDIMVAASFDEMTENLKTDGVKWLKIFGGEIISDVGFRDSYMIIGQKGLQSGYAIEFMKKKSNKQYAPPLEKAGCFTVPMGPFGSEKDILPQLPPTAELKVGENLDNCGHKDPCPTDTFPVMLYTGEKSEEFPQICVSGQIIMTKNLNGAGRGLNFVVVNPETGKASLASNFDTYDKESVNMEAFLESLSTDDIILGVAFDDASRKLQFHAKELLNKLGSSQIQNLKFRDVWYFVGQKGIDGFTPYEKISFSGIDAEWPTPLKHSLCLPKKLTGLKVIPDPPFARNEAKRAFCTKYDGYSDFCDSTHMDDPFIKPVGLTDASLKNNIVYSTPILIIPGMNHNAFVKLLETTLMQPGVDPKFIVVAFDDKFPEHAELAVLFGIRNHSLTSSITYAEQMNKALEAVWTLYPLAAHVIVLEEEILLASDFLSFMAQCAPIFDKDETLFAISAFNYNAAFHTPSMSYLYRLRSPSYPPPPIPLSYSSHVIFILTYSHLSYSSSPFHTPPMSYLYRLIAPFILLPFHVFLLASDVLLMFEIQFFLLSGSFISIGNGCSLIGHLHSQNILFCL
;
A
#
# COMPACT_ATOMS: atom_id res chain seq x y z
N MET A 1 69.57 18.04 6.06
CA MET A 1 70.75 18.93 6.00
C MET A 1 71.22 19.15 7.44
N PHE A 2 72.54 19.08 7.69
CA PHE A 2 73.27 19.07 8.98
C PHE A 2 73.38 17.71 9.71
N THR A 3 74.30 16.81 9.33
CA THR A 3 75.75 16.69 9.64
C THR A 3 76.11 16.38 11.10
N LEU A 4 76.41 15.10 11.35
CA LEU A 4 77.29 14.61 12.42
C LEU A 4 78.75 14.92 12.08
N THR A 5 79.52 15.38 13.06
CA THR A 5 80.98 15.17 13.10
C THR A 5 81.48 14.96 14.53
N HIS A 6 82.37 13.97 14.62
CA HIS A 6 83.15 13.47 15.75
C HIS A 6 83.82 14.53 16.64
N LEU A 7 84.09 14.12 17.90
CA LEU A 7 85.42 14.27 18.50
C LEU A 7 85.62 13.29 19.66
N CYS A 8 86.77 12.62 19.67
CA CYS A 8 87.18 11.62 20.65
C CYS A 8 88.58 11.99 21.18
N LYS A 9 88.71 12.08 22.53
CA LYS A 9 89.89 11.88 23.41
C LYS A 9 91.04 12.93 23.38
N PRO A 10 91.87 13.07 24.47
CA PRO A 10 92.36 12.00 25.34
C PRO A 10 92.43 12.26 26.88
N VAL A 11 92.96 11.22 27.53
CA VAL A 11 93.01 10.81 28.93
C VAL A 11 93.93 11.68 29.81
N GLY A 12 93.50 11.93 31.05
CA GLY A 12 94.33 12.36 32.17
C GLY A 12 93.95 11.56 33.42
N THR A 13 94.95 10.95 34.05
CA THR A 13 94.92 10.05 35.21
C THR A 13 94.64 10.79 36.52
N ASP A 14 93.77 10.25 37.37
CA ASP A 14 93.99 10.16 38.82
C ASP A 14 92.90 9.26 39.46
N VAL A 15 93.36 8.12 39.98
CA VAL A 15 92.58 7.16 40.76
C VAL A 15 93.11 7.24 42.18
N GLU A 16 92.32 7.76 43.11
CA GLU A 16 92.24 7.30 44.52
C GLU A 16 91.33 8.23 45.33
N GLN A 17 90.02 7.93 45.29
CA GLN A 17 88.95 8.35 46.24
C GLN A 17 87.55 8.14 45.62
N GLY A 18 87.47 7.78 44.33
CA GLY A 18 86.20 7.60 43.60
C GLY A 18 85.53 6.23 43.76
N GLY A 19 86.21 5.20 44.27
CA GLY A 19 85.70 3.82 44.27
C GLY A 19 84.46 3.63 45.15
N MET A 20 84.51 4.13 46.38
CA MET A 20 83.41 3.97 47.34
C MET A 20 82.20 4.87 47.00
N LYS A 21 82.46 6.08 46.45
CA LYS A 21 81.41 6.97 45.95
C LYS A 21 80.75 6.45 44.67
N LYS A 22 81.51 5.85 43.75
CA LYS A 22 80.97 5.20 42.54
C LYS A 22 80.19 3.93 42.88
N LEU A 23 80.64 3.14 43.86
CA LEU A 23 79.89 1.96 44.33
C LEU A 23 78.59 2.35 45.02
N CYS A 24 78.59 3.39 45.87
CA CYS A 24 77.36 3.92 46.48
C CYS A 24 76.42 4.56 45.45
N ALA A 25 76.94 5.25 44.43
CA ALA A 25 76.15 5.79 43.34
C ALA A 25 75.53 4.66 42.49
N LEU A 26 76.28 3.60 42.20
CA LEU A 26 75.77 2.44 41.47
C LEU A 26 74.73 1.65 42.28
N LEU A 27 74.93 1.50 43.59
CA LEU A 27 73.96 0.85 44.48
C LEU A 27 72.69 1.69 44.65
N THR A 28 72.80 3.01 44.77
CA THR A 28 71.63 3.90 44.84
C THR A 28 70.87 3.93 43.52
N ILE A 29 71.56 3.97 42.38
CA ILE A 29 70.93 3.84 41.05
C ILE A 29 70.29 2.46 40.89
N ALA A 30 70.94 1.37 41.32
CA ALA A 30 70.37 0.04 41.27
C ALA A 30 69.14 -0.09 42.18
N CYS A 31 69.16 0.49 43.38
CA CYS A 31 68.01 0.57 44.27
C CYS A 31 66.90 1.46 43.71
N LEU A 32 67.21 2.57 43.04
CA LEU A 32 66.24 3.43 42.36
C LEU A 32 65.63 2.73 41.15
N CYS A 33 66.42 1.98 40.38
CA CYS A 33 65.95 1.15 39.28
C CYS A 33 65.08 0.00 39.80
N LEU A 34 65.47 -0.68 40.87
CA LEU A 34 64.66 -1.73 41.50
C LEU A 34 63.38 -1.16 42.11
N TYR A 35 63.44 0.03 42.71
CA TYR A 35 62.28 0.75 43.22
C TYR A 35 61.36 1.16 42.07
N LEU A 36 61.88 1.76 41.00
CA LEU A 36 61.12 2.11 39.80
C LEU A 36 60.52 0.87 39.12
N VAL A 37 61.26 -0.23 39.01
CA VAL A 37 60.74 -1.51 38.50
C VAL A 37 59.66 -2.07 39.42
N SER A 38 59.80 -1.95 40.75
CA SER A 38 58.77 -2.36 41.71
C SER A 38 57.53 -1.45 41.69
N VAL A 39 57.71 -0.17 41.38
CA VAL A 39 56.62 0.83 41.23
C VAL A 39 55.90 0.62 39.90
N VAL A 40 56.62 0.36 38.81
CA VAL A 40 56.06 -0.01 37.50
C VAL A 40 55.36 -1.37 37.56
N ALA A 41 55.90 -2.35 38.30
CA ALA A 41 55.25 -3.64 38.55
C ALA A 41 54.01 -3.53 39.47
N ARG A 42 53.84 -2.41 40.19
CA ARG A 42 52.66 -2.08 41.00
C ARG A 42 51.63 -1.22 40.28
N ILE A 43 51.85 -0.85 39.01
CA ILE A 43 50.79 -0.26 38.18
C ILE A 43 49.72 -1.36 38.01
N PRO A 44 48.46 -1.14 38.45
CA PRO A 44 47.42 -2.12 38.24
C PRO A 44 47.30 -2.37 36.74
N LYS A 45 47.40 -3.64 36.31
CA LYS A 45 47.12 -4.01 34.92
C LYS A 45 45.76 -3.42 34.55
N SER A 46 45.69 -2.72 33.40
CA SER A 46 44.47 -2.08 32.89
C SER A 46 43.31 -3.07 32.68
N ARG A 47 43.64 -4.36 32.58
CA ARG A 47 42.68 -5.45 32.36
C ARG A 47 43.11 -6.70 33.16
N GLN A 48 42.18 -7.24 33.92
CA GLN A 48 42.34 -8.48 34.69
C GLN A 48 41.11 -9.36 34.42
N ILE A 49 41.31 -10.55 33.84
CA ILE A 49 40.22 -11.45 33.48
C ILE A 49 40.57 -12.85 33.93
N TRP A 50 39.58 -13.53 34.50
CA TRP A 50 39.74 -14.85 35.08
C TRP A 50 38.65 -15.79 34.57
N ASP A 51 39.00 -17.07 34.45
CA ASP A 51 38.01 -18.15 34.40
C ASP A 51 37.46 -18.36 35.81
N VAL A 52 36.14 -18.50 35.94
CA VAL A 52 35.47 -18.59 37.24
C VAL A 52 35.72 -19.93 37.94
N ASN A 53 36.18 -20.94 37.19
CA ASN A 53 36.59 -22.23 37.73
C ASN A 53 37.88 -22.08 38.56
N GLY A 54 37.73 -21.79 39.86
CA GLY A 54 38.84 -21.67 40.82
C GLY A 54 38.92 -20.35 41.58
N LEU A 55 37.96 -19.43 41.40
CA LEU A 55 37.87 -18.18 42.17
C LEU A 55 36.97 -18.36 43.41
N GLU A 56 37.46 -17.98 44.58
CA GLU A 56 36.59 -17.72 45.74
C GLU A 56 35.72 -16.49 45.41
N LYS A 57 34.45 -16.73 45.03
CA LYS A 57 33.48 -15.64 44.81
C LYS A 57 33.32 -14.85 46.10
N SER A 58 33.54 -13.55 46.04
CA SER A 58 33.25 -12.67 47.18
C SER A 58 31.75 -12.69 47.46
N GLN A 59 31.36 -13.17 48.65
CA GLN A 59 29.96 -13.18 49.09
C GLN A 59 29.39 -11.77 49.30
N ASP A 60 30.26 -10.76 49.38
CA ASP A 60 29.89 -9.36 49.61
C ASP A 60 29.40 -8.63 48.34
N THR A 61 29.47 -9.26 47.17
CA THR A 61 29.16 -8.64 45.87
C THR A 61 28.32 -9.58 45.02
N LYS A 62 27.26 -9.06 44.40
CA LYS A 62 26.40 -9.75 43.41
C LYS A 62 27.17 -10.21 42.17
N CYS A 63 28.17 -9.47 41.71
CA CYS A 63 29.04 -9.94 40.60
C CYS A 63 30.16 -10.89 41.08
N GLY A 64 30.31 -11.09 42.40
CA GLY A 64 31.25 -12.04 42.99
C GLY A 64 32.72 -11.59 43.01
N LEU A 65 33.02 -10.32 42.72
CA LEU A 65 34.37 -9.76 42.71
C LEU A 65 34.40 -8.27 43.13
N LYS A 66 35.50 -7.84 43.76
CA LYS A 66 35.80 -6.43 44.06
C LYS A 66 36.99 -5.98 43.22
N CYS A 67 36.82 -4.89 42.47
CA CYS A 67 37.89 -4.32 41.63
C CYS A 67 38.66 -3.20 42.35
N PRO A 68 39.92 -2.94 41.96
CA PRO A 68 40.66 -1.76 42.39
C PRO A 68 39.94 -0.46 42.02
N TYR A 69 40.24 0.63 42.74
CA TYR A 69 39.67 1.95 42.47
C TYR A 69 39.91 2.39 41.01
N GLY A 70 38.86 2.87 40.35
CA GLY A 70 38.89 3.30 38.94
C GLY A 70 38.76 2.18 37.91
N GLN A 71 38.43 0.96 38.33
CA GLN A 71 38.15 -0.17 37.43
C GLN A 71 36.70 -0.64 37.60
N TYR A 72 36.12 -1.14 36.51
CA TYR A 72 34.79 -1.72 36.46
C TYR A 72 34.81 -3.23 36.58
N ALA A 73 33.94 -3.76 37.45
CA ALA A 73 33.70 -5.17 37.68
C ALA A 73 32.65 -5.73 36.71
N PHE A 74 32.93 -6.90 36.14
CA PHE A 74 31.95 -7.63 35.33
C PHE A 74 31.95 -9.12 35.63
N TYR A 75 30.79 -9.73 35.46
CA TYR A 75 30.61 -11.18 35.37
C TYR A 75 29.64 -11.49 34.23
N VAL A 76 30.07 -12.35 33.31
CA VAL A 76 29.25 -12.75 32.14
C VAL A 76 29.28 -14.27 32.00
N LYS A 77 28.10 -14.87 31.91
CA LYS A 77 27.86 -16.27 31.58
C LYS A 77 26.97 -16.33 30.34
N THR A 78 27.39 -17.00 29.27
CA THR A 78 26.54 -17.23 28.10
C THR A 78 25.43 -18.22 28.41
N GLY A 79 24.38 -18.24 27.58
CA GLY A 79 23.27 -19.17 27.75
C GLY A 79 23.72 -20.63 27.60
N VAL A 80 22.99 -21.53 28.25
CA VAL A 80 23.24 -22.98 28.20
C VAL A 80 22.19 -23.63 27.30
N GLU A 81 22.64 -24.07 26.13
CA GLU A 81 21.79 -24.69 25.11
C GLU A 81 20.54 -23.83 24.82
N LYS A 82 19.34 -24.38 25.03
CA LYS A 82 18.04 -23.69 24.88
C LYS A 82 17.33 -23.43 26.20
N ASN A 83 17.93 -23.85 27.31
CA ASN A 83 17.21 -24.05 28.57
C ASN A 83 17.53 -22.96 29.59
N GLU A 84 18.76 -22.42 29.58
CA GLU A 84 19.20 -21.42 30.55
C GLU A 84 19.67 -20.15 29.83
N ALA A 85 19.00 -19.04 30.13
CA ALA A 85 19.35 -17.71 29.64
C ALA A 85 20.75 -17.27 30.14
N PRO A 86 21.41 -16.31 29.46
CA PRO A 86 22.70 -15.80 29.88
C PRO A 86 22.58 -15.00 31.19
N THR A 87 23.70 -14.83 31.88
CA THR A 87 23.81 -13.92 33.03
C THR A 87 24.79 -12.80 32.70
N ILE A 88 24.35 -11.56 32.84
CA ILE A 88 25.19 -10.37 32.68
C ILE A 88 25.10 -9.54 33.96
N CYS A 89 26.24 -9.42 34.65
CA CYS A 89 26.41 -8.61 35.84
C CYS A 89 27.51 -7.58 35.61
N PHE A 90 27.24 -6.34 35.96
CA PHE A 90 28.17 -5.22 35.83
C PHE A 90 28.03 -4.30 37.04
N GLU A 91 29.15 -3.88 37.64
CA GLU A 91 29.18 -3.00 38.83
C GLU A 91 28.16 -3.43 39.91
N ASP A 92 28.26 -4.68 40.32
CA ASP A 92 27.41 -5.28 41.35
C ASP A 92 25.90 -5.30 41.05
N THR A 93 25.54 -5.11 39.78
CA THR A 93 24.15 -5.12 39.32
C THR A 93 23.96 -6.21 38.27
N ILE A 94 23.07 -7.17 38.56
CA ILE A 94 22.66 -8.19 37.61
C ILE A 94 21.60 -7.58 36.70
N TYR A 95 21.92 -7.41 35.43
CA TYR A 95 20.99 -6.86 34.44
C TYR A 95 20.20 -7.96 33.75
N ILE A 96 20.87 -9.02 33.32
CA ILE A 96 20.27 -10.19 32.67
C ILE A 96 20.59 -11.41 33.51
N SER A 97 19.58 -12.24 33.79
CA SER A 97 19.79 -13.56 34.41
C SER A 97 18.57 -14.46 34.22
N PRO A 98 18.75 -15.79 34.33
CA PRO A 98 17.62 -16.73 34.35
C PRO A 98 16.57 -16.40 35.41
N ALA A 99 17.00 -15.91 36.59
CA ALA A 99 16.10 -15.55 37.68
C ALA A 99 15.23 -14.32 37.40
N ARG A 100 15.62 -13.48 36.42
CA ARG A 100 14.86 -12.29 36.00
C ARG A 100 13.96 -12.52 34.79
N ASP A 101 14.07 -13.69 34.16
CA ASP A 101 13.31 -14.08 32.97
C ASP A 101 13.34 -13.03 31.84
N ASN A 102 14.51 -12.41 31.64
CA ASN A 102 14.69 -11.29 30.71
C ASN A 102 15.77 -11.53 29.64
N GLY A 103 16.24 -12.78 29.50
CA GLY A 103 17.15 -13.18 28.43
C GLY A 103 16.41 -13.97 27.34
N GLN A 104 16.68 -13.66 26.08
CA GLN A 104 16.04 -14.29 24.91
C GLN A 104 17.07 -14.94 23.99
N ARG A 105 16.63 -15.83 23.09
CA ARG A 105 17.51 -16.44 22.08
C ARG A 105 18.18 -15.37 21.22
N GLY A 106 19.45 -15.57 20.89
CA GLY A 106 20.26 -14.64 20.11
C GLY A 106 21.31 -13.90 20.95
N VAL A 107 21.52 -12.62 20.64
CA VAL A 107 22.47 -11.75 21.36
C VAL A 107 21.72 -10.98 22.45
N ASN A 108 22.17 -11.13 23.69
CA ASN A 108 21.65 -10.39 24.83
C ASN A 108 22.69 -9.34 25.22
N ALA A 109 22.35 -8.06 25.10
CA ALA A 109 23.29 -6.97 25.32
C ALA A 109 22.74 -5.94 26.30
N ILE A 110 23.63 -5.35 27.08
CA ILE A 110 23.38 -4.14 27.87
C ILE A 110 24.33 -3.05 27.41
N PHE A 111 23.85 -1.81 27.45
CA PHE A 111 24.63 -0.63 27.19
C PHE A 111 24.69 0.18 28.47
N ILE A 112 25.90 0.51 28.88
CA ILE A 112 26.18 1.18 30.13
C ILE A 112 26.66 2.58 29.76
N ASP A 113 25.74 3.53 29.84
CA ASP A 113 26.02 4.96 29.80
C ASP A 113 25.86 5.54 31.22
N GLN A 114 26.60 6.60 31.53
CA GLN A 114 26.48 7.35 32.77
C GLN A 114 25.20 8.22 32.85
N PHE A 115 24.34 8.28 31.81
CA PHE A 115 23.04 8.97 31.90
C PHE A 115 21.87 8.31 31.10
N SER A 116 20.73 8.13 31.78
CA SER A 116 19.34 7.90 31.31
C SER A 116 19.05 7.23 29.93
N LEU A 117 18.51 6.01 30.02
CA LEU A 117 17.97 5.10 28.97
C LEU A 117 16.96 5.71 27.95
N VAL A 118 16.40 6.90 28.19
CA VAL A 118 15.47 7.55 27.24
C VAL A 118 16.21 8.37 26.16
N HIS A 119 17.48 8.74 26.41
CA HIS A 119 18.34 9.38 25.41
C HIS A 119 19.07 8.34 24.51
N TYR A 120 19.17 7.10 25.00
CA TYR A 120 19.87 5.97 24.38
C TYR A 120 19.26 5.50 23.04
N LEU A 121 17.96 5.70 22.83
CA LEU A 121 17.30 5.26 21.59
C LEU A 121 17.16 6.36 20.52
N LYS A 122 17.45 7.64 20.82
CA LYS A 122 16.93 8.76 20.00
C LYS A 122 17.94 9.66 19.27
N SER A 123 19.22 9.77 19.64
CA SER A 123 20.06 10.77 18.94
C SER A 123 21.57 10.74 19.12
N LYS A 124 22.16 10.05 20.11
CA LYS A 124 23.61 10.14 20.35
C LYS A 124 24.11 8.94 21.14
N VAL A 125 24.86 8.05 20.49
CA VAL A 125 25.83 7.21 21.20
C VAL A 125 27.16 7.92 20.97
N GLU A 126 27.68 8.63 21.96
CA GLU A 126 28.93 9.38 21.83
C GLU A 126 30.13 8.41 21.83
N GLN A 127 31.33 8.90 21.48
CA GLN A 127 32.53 8.09 21.29
C GLN A 127 33.09 7.60 22.64
N GLU A 128 32.36 6.77 23.41
CA GLU A 128 32.86 6.25 24.70
C GLU A 128 31.97 5.17 25.37
N ASP A 129 30.76 4.88 24.87
CA ASP A 129 29.80 3.96 25.52
C ASP A 129 30.30 2.52 25.63
N ILE A 130 30.01 1.86 26.76
CA ILE A 130 30.36 0.45 27.02
C ILE A 130 29.18 -0.46 26.67
N MET A 131 29.43 -1.51 25.91
CA MET A 131 28.49 -2.59 25.63
C MET A 131 28.99 -3.89 26.25
N VAL A 132 28.10 -4.62 26.93
CA VAL A 132 28.35 -5.99 27.40
C VAL A 132 27.31 -6.90 26.76
N ALA A 133 27.75 -7.91 26.00
CA ALA A 133 26.86 -8.83 25.30
C ALA A 133 27.26 -10.30 25.46
N ALA A 134 26.26 -11.18 25.46
CA ALA A 134 26.41 -12.63 25.58
C ALA A 134 25.42 -13.37 24.68
N SER A 135 25.85 -14.50 24.11
CA SER A 135 25.02 -15.34 23.24
C SER A 135 24.09 -16.29 24.01
N PHE A 136 22.96 -16.66 23.40
CA PHE A 136 22.03 -17.68 23.88
C PHE A 136 21.40 -18.45 22.72
N ASP A 137 21.47 -19.80 22.75
CA ASP A 137 21.08 -20.70 21.66
C ASP A 137 21.79 -20.36 20.35
N GLU A 138 21.05 -19.79 19.40
CA GLU A 138 21.54 -19.46 18.06
C GLU A 138 21.54 -17.95 17.87
N MET A 139 22.73 -17.40 17.62
CA MET A 139 22.88 -15.97 17.36
C MET A 139 23.20 -15.64 15.90
N THR A 140 23.77 -16.56 15.12
CA THR A 140 24.35 -16.25 13.80
C THR A 140 23.36 -16.22 12.65
N GLU A 141 22.26 -17.00 12.72
CA GLU A 141 21.28 -17.12 11.62
C GLU A 141 20.67 -15.77 11.20
N ASN A 142 20.44 -14.86 12.16
CA ASN A 142 19.92 -13.51 11.91
C ASN A 142 20.93 -12.39 12.21
N LEU A 143 22.12 -12.72 12.72
CA LEU A 143 23.21 -11.74 12.86
C LEU A 143 23.84 -11.54 11.48
N LYS A 144 23.14 -10.78 10.64
CA LYS A 144 23.58 -10.35 9.32
C LYS A 144 24.96 -9.69 9.38
N THR A 145 25.54 -9.40 8.21
CA THR A 145 26.77 -8.61 8.07
C THR A 145 26.79 -7.35 8.93
N ASP A 146 25.64 -6.74 9.20
CA ASP A 146 25.55 -5.50 9.97
C ASP A 146 25.62 -5.72 11.48
N GLY A 147 25.09 -6.81 12.02
CA GLY A 147 25.28 -7.16 13.43
C GLY A 147 26.76 -7.44 13.73
N VAL A 148 27.45 -8.10 12.80
CA VAL A 148 28.91 -8.30 12.86
C VAL A 148 29.66 -6.96 12.78
N LYS A 149 29.27 -6.04 11.88
CA LYS A 149 29.87 -4.69 11.81
C LYS A 149 29.67 -3.89 13.09
N TRP A 150 28.48 -3.94 13.70
CA TRP A 150 28.22 -3.27 14.97
C TRP A 150 29.10 -3.80 16.09
N LEU A 151 29.27 -5.12 16.21
CA LEU A 151 30.17 -5.69 17.20
C LEU A 151 31.64 -5.32 16.94
N LYS A 152 32.04 -5.12 15.67
CA LYS A 152 33.35 -4.57 15.29
C LYS A 152 33.54 -3.10 15.68
N ILE A 153 32.50 -2.27 15.59
CA ILE A 153 32.52 -0.86 16.05
C ILE A 153 32.83 -0.76 17.55
N PHE A 154 32.49 -1.80 18.32
CA PHE A 154 32.82 -1.90 19.74
C PHE A 154 34.20 -2.54 20.02
N GLY A 155 35.01 -2.75 18.97
CA GLY A 155 36.35 -3.34 19.05
C GLY A 155 36.39 -4.86 18.94
N GLY A 156 35.29 -5.53 18.56
CA GLY A 156 35.24 -6.98 18.33
C GLY A 156 36.00 -7.39 17.07
N GLU A 157 36.68 -8.53 17.10
CA GLU A 157 37.43 -9.12 15.98
C GLU A 157 36.97 -10.56 15.72
N ILE A 158 36.86 -11.33 16.81
CA ILE A 158 36.54 -12.77 16.84
C ILE A 158 35.11 -13.03 16.36
N ILE A 159 34.21 -12.05 16.43
CA ILE A 159 32.83 -12.15 15.93
C ILE A 159 32.73 -12.65 14.49
N SER A 160 33.75 -12.37 13.66
CA SER A 160 33.81 -12.81 12.27
C SER A 160 33.91 -14.34 12.13
N ASP A 161 34.38 -15.03 13.17
CA ASP A 161 34.65 -16.46 13.19
C ASP A 161 33.57 -17.26 13.94
N VAL A 162 32.58 -16.59 14.54
CA VAL A 162 31.51 -17.22 15.33
C VAL A 162 30.57 -17.98 14.39
N GLY A 163 30.45 -19.29 14.60
CA GLY A 163 29.55 -20.15 13.85
C GLY A 163 28.22 -20.42 14.55
N PHE A 164 27.32 -21.09 13.83
CA PHE A 164 26.03 -21.55 14.35
C PHE A 164 26.20 -22.29 15.68
N ARG A 165 25.55 -21.80 16.74
CA ARG A 165 25.52 -22.31 18.13
C ARG A 165 26.86 -22.33 18.87
N ASP A 166 27.77 -21.46 18.46
CA ASP A 166 28.96 -21.16 19.25
C ASP A 166 28.61 -20.26 20.45
N SER A 167 29.34 -20.43 21.55
CA SER A 167 29.21 -19.55 22.71
C SER A 167 30.11 -18.34 22.49
N TYR A 168 29.55 -17.14 22.63
CA TYR A 168 30.25 -15.88 22.36
C TYR A 168 29.87 -14.84 23.40
N MET A 169 30.87 -14.08 23.86
CA MET A 169 30.65 -12.89 24.67
C MET A 169 31.62 -11.78 24.27
N ILE A 170 31.17 -10.53 24.47
CA ILE A 170 31.97 -9.34 24.21
C ILE A 170 31.68 -8.27 25.27
N ILE A 171 32.73 -7.61 25.72
CA ILE A 171 32.65 -6.30 26.39
C ILE A 171 33.47 -5.35 25.54
N GLY A 172 32.83 -4.35 24.98
CA GLY A 172 33.47 -3.43 24.06
C GLY A 172 33.10 -1.98 24.36
N GLN A 173 33.85 -1.07 23.78
CA GLN A 173 33.61 0.37 23.89
C GLN A 173 33.40 0.95 22.48
N LYS A 174 32.43 1.83 22.29
CA LYS A 174 32.15 2.37 20.94
C LYS A 174 33.36 3.12 20.39
N GLY A 175 33.73 2.81 19.15
CA GLY A 175 34.88 3.41 18.45
C GLY A 175 36.21 2.78 18.84
N LEU A 176 36.22 1.77 19.71
CA LEU A 176 37.41 1.02 20.08
C LEU A 176 37.99 0.32 18.83
N GLN A 177 39.31 0.37 18.67
CA GLN A 177 39.97 -0.32 17.58
C GLN A 177 39.68 -1.83 17.62
N SER A 178 39.41 -2.43 16.46
CA SER A 178 39.20 -3.88 16.32
C SER A 178 40.31 -4.67 17.02
N GLY A 179 39.93 -5.65 17.84
CA GLY A 179 40.84 -6.52 18.60
C GLY A 179 41.07 -6.09 20.06
N TYR A 180 40.64 -4.89 20.47
CA TYR A 180 40.82 -4.42 21.84
C TYR A 180 39.65 -4.74 22.78
N ALA A 181 38.52 -5.21 22.25
CA ALA A 181 37.40 -5.64 23.08
C ALA A 181 37.77 -6.83 23.99
N ILE A 182 37.01 -7.00 25.08
CA ILE A 182 37.04 -8.22 25.88
C ILE A 182 36.13 -9.24 25.22
N GLU A 183 36.70 -10.03 24.32
CA GLU A 183 35.95 -10.95 23.48
C GLU A 183 36.41 -12.39 23.70
N PHE A 184 35.46 -13.31 23.83
CA PHE A 184 35.75 -14.74 23.94
C PHE A 184 34.74 -15.55 23.12
N MET A 185 35.23 -16.64 22.53
CA MET A 185 34.42 -17.62 21.82
C MET A 185 34.78 -19.03 22.28
N LYS A 186 33.79 -19.91 22.38
CA LYS A 186 33.97 -21.37 22.38
C LYS A 186 33.20 -21.97 21.22
N LYS A 187 33.90 -22.72 20.37
CA LYS A 187 33.30 -23.44 19.26
C LYS A 187 32.54 -24.67 19.75
N LYS A 188 31.41 -24.97 19.11
CA LYS A 188 30.79 -26.29 19.23
C LYS A 188 31.75 -27.31 18.59
N SER A 189 32.07 -28.36 19.34
CA SER A 189 32.80 -29.51 18.81
C SER A 189 31.79 -30.48 18.18
N ASN A 190 31.91 -31.79 18.40
CA ASN A 190 30.95 -32.80 17.94
C ASN A 190 29.60 -32.78 18.68
N LYS A 191 29.28 -31.69 19.40
CA LYS A 191 28.05 -31.52 20.19
C LYS A 191 27.13 -30.52 19.50
N GLN A 192 25.83 -30.60 19.81
CA GLN A 192 24.81 -29.75 19.21
C GLN A 192 24.94 -28.26 19.59
N TYR A 193 25.53 -27.95 20.74
CA TYR A 193 25.79 -26.61 21.26
C TYR A 193 27.22 -26.51 21.82
N ALA A 194 27.80 -25.32 21.76
CA ALA A 194 29.04 -25.03 22.46
C ALA A 194 28.85 -25.02 23.99
N PRO A 195 29.88 -25.40 24.78
CA PRO A 195 29.83 -25.26 26.23
C PRO A 195 29.82 -23.78 26.62
N PRO A 196 29.13 -23.41 27.72
CA PRO A 196 29.01 -22.01 28.11
C PRO A 196 30.37 -21.36 28.40
N LEU A 197 30.46 -20.08 28.07
CA LEU A 197 31.52 -19.18 28.49
C LEU A 197 31.11 -18.56 29.81
N GLU A 198 32.03 -18.55 30.77
CA GLU A 198 31.84 -17.89 32.06
C GLU A 198 33.13 -17.15 32.40
N LYS A 199 33.06 -15.82 32.41
CA LYS A 199 34.21 -14.94 32.64
C LYS A 199 33.87 -13.88 33.67
N ALA A 200 34.84 -13.56 34.50
CA ALA A 200 34.76 -12.47 35.47
C ALA A 200 36.03 -11.64 35.42
N GLY A 201 35.96 -10.34 35.68
CA GLY A 201 37.13 -9.49 35.53
C GLY A 201 36.94 -8.04 35.95
N CYS A 202 38.06 -7.32 35.90
CA CYS A 202 38.15 -5.88 36.08
C CYS A 202 38.75 -5.23 34.82
N PHE A 203 38.22 -4.08 34.41
CA PHE A 203 38.78 -3.30 33.30
C PHE A 203 38.66 -1.80 33.53
N THR A 204 39.52 -1.01 32.87
CA THR A 204 39.46 0.46 32.86
C THR A 204 38.81 0.97 31.58
N VAL A 205 38.22 2.17 31.64
CA VAL A 205 37.94 2.98 30.44
C VAL A 205 38.96 4.12 30.32
N PRO A 206 39.40 4.49 29.10
CA PRO A 206 39.11 3.80 27.83
C PRO A 206 39.71 2.39 27.80
N MET A 207 39.01 1.45 27.15
CA MET A 207 39.40 0.03 27.10
C MET A 207 40.65 -0.22 26.24
N GLY A 208 40.99 0.75 25.39
CA GLY A 208 42.10 0.71 24.44
C GLY A 208 42.09 1.94 23.54
N PRO A 209 42.92 1.96 22.48
CA PRO A 209 42.92 3.04 21.50
C PRO A 209 41.63 3.04 20.67
N PHE A 210 41.12 4.23 20.37
CA PHE A 210 40.01 4.41 19.43
C PHE A 210 40.51 4.38 17.98
N GLY A 211 39.70 3.80 17.09
CA GLY A 211 39.96 3.76 15.64
C GLY A 211 39.74 5.11 14.96
N SER A 212 40.11 5.21 13.68
CA SER A 212 39.85 6.43 12.89
C SER A 212 38.37 6.51 12.50
N GLU A 213 37.80 7.72 12.44
CA GLU A 213 36.37 7.95 12.13
C GLU A 213 35.94 7.32 10.79
N LYS A 214 36.88 7.17 9.85
CA LYS A 214 36.68 6.51 8.54
C LYS A 214 36.50 4.99 8.61
N ASP A 215 36.90 4.37 9.72
CA ASP A 215 36.76 2.92 9.95
C ASP A 215 35.48 2.58 10.74
N ILE A 216 34.82 3.59 11.34
CA ILE A 216 33.74 3.43 12.33
C ILE A 216 32.34 3.64 11.73
N LEU A 217 32.21 4.50 10.71
CA LEU A 217 30.94 4.77 10.04
C LEU A 217 30.84 3.95 8.74
N PRO A 218 29.65 3.45 8.35
CA PRO A 218 29.40 3.06 6.97
C PRO A 218 29.85 4.23 6.10
N GLN A 219 30.80 4.00 5.19
CA GLN A 219 31.21 5.03 4.26
C GLN A 219 29.95 5.45 3.52
N LEU A 220 29.44 6.66 3.84
CA LEU A 220 28.50 7.36 2.98
C LEU A 220 29.11 7.24 1.59
N PRO A 221 28.34 6.78 0.58
CA PRO A 221 28.89 6.67 -0.77
C PRO A 221 29.56 8.01 -1.07
N PRO A 222 30.82 8.01 -1.54
CA PRO A 222 31.54 9.25 -1.79
C PRO A 222 30.60 10.10 -2.63
N THR A 223 30.22 11.26 -2.10
CA THR A 223 29.36 12.23 -2.78
C THR A 223 30.07 12.60 -4.06
N ALA A 224 29.79 11.87 -5.13
CA ALA A 224 30.19 12.24 -6.46
C ALA A 224 29.64 13.66 -6.66
N GLU A 225 30.49 14.59 -7.09
CA GLU A 225 30.08 15.97 -7.33
C GLU A 225 28.79 15.96 -8.16
N LEU A 226 27.77 16.68 -7.67
CA LEU A 226 26.45 16.73 -8.29
C LEU A 226 26.60 17.24 -9.73
N LYS A 227 26.25 16.40 -10.70
CA LYS A 227 26.26 16.82 -12.11
C LYS A 227 24.92 17.48 -12.45
N VAL A 228 24.99 18.60 -13.15
CA VAL A 228 23.80 19.33 -13.63
C VAL A 228 23.67 19.07 -15.13
N GLY A 229 22.48 18.70 -15.57
CA GLY A 229 22.16 18.38 -16.95
C GLY A 229 21.66 19.58 -17.75
N GLU A 230 20.89 19.28 -18.79
CA GLU A 230 20.29 20.27 -19.68
C GLU A 230 19.26 21.15 -18.94
N ASN A 231 19.10 22.37 -19.44
CA ASN A 231 18.03 23.26 -18.97
C ASN A 231 16.68 22.80 -19.55
N LEU A 232 15.70 22.66 -18.68
CA LEU A 232 14.30 22.44 -19.00
C LEU A 232 13.49 23.60 -18.43
N ASP A 233 13.04 24.50 -19.29
CA ASP A 233 12.34 25.72 -18.87
C ASP A 233 11.20 25.41 -17.88
N ASN A 234 11.29 26.03 -16.71
CA ASN A 234 10.33 25.89 -15.62
C ASN A 234 10.00 24.44 -15.24
N CYS A 235 10.92 23.50 -15.49
CA CYS A 235 10.70 22.06 -15.35
C CYS A 235 9.41 21.56 -16.05
N GLY A 236 9.03 22.18 -17.17
CA GLY A 236 7.83 21.83 -17.93
C GLY A 236 6.50 22.26 -17.29
N HIS A 237 6.53 23.04 -16.20
CA HIS A 237 5.33 23.69 -15.68
C HIS A 237 4.92 24.86 -16.61
N LYS A 238 3.62 24.98 -16.91
CA LYS A 238 3.13 25.93 -17.93
C LYS A 238 3.37 27.39 -17.57
N ASP A 239 3.11 27.75 -16.32
CA ASP A 239 3.19 29.13 -15.82
C ASP A 239 4.40 29.32 -14.91
N PRO A 240 5.08 30.49 -14.91
CA PRO A 240 6.20 30.73 -14.01
C PRO A 240 5.78 30.58 -12.55
N CYS A 241 6.65 30.01 -11.73
CA CYS A 241 6.35 29.79 -10.32
C CYS A 241 6.20 31.10 -9.52
N PRO A 242 5.23 31.17 -8.58
CA PRO A 242 5.07 32.32 -7.67
C PRO A 242 6.32 32.63 -6.83
N THR A 243 6.35 33.82 -6.23
CA THR A 243 7.41 34.21 -5.29
C THR A 243 7.53 33.22 -4.13
N ASP A 244 8.76 32.99 -3.65
CA ASP A 244 9.09 32.01 -2.59
C ASP A 244 8.76 30.54 -2.92
N THR A 245 8.58 30.24 -4.20
CA THR A 245 8.45 28.87 -4.72
C THR A 245 9.47 28.60 -5.83
N PHE A 246 9.72 27.34 -6.15
CA PHE A 246 10.60 26.93 -7.24
C PHE A 246 10.01 25.75 -8.03
N PRO A 247 10.25 25.68 -9.35
CA PRO A 247 9.69 24.62 -10.17
C PRO A 247 10.45 23.31 -9.97
N VAL A 248 9.71 22.20 -9.93
CA VAL A 248 10.26 20.84 -10.00
C VAL A 248 9.46 20.00 -10.98
N MET A 249 10.10 18.95 -11.50
CA MET A 249 9.41 17.87 -12.21
C MET A 249 9.90 16.52 -11.70
N LEU A 250 8.94 15.64 -11.41
CA LEU A 250 9.16 14.27 -10.97
C LEU A 250 8.55 13.34 -12.01
N TYR A 251 9.38 12.55 -12.64
CA TYR A 251 8.98 11.49 -13.56
C TYR A 251 9.51 10.15 -13.05
N THR A 252 8.61 9.22 -12.76
CA THR A 252 8.97 7.90 -12.21
C THR A 252 9.55 6.94 -13.25
N GLY A 253 9.52 7.30 -14.54
CA GLY A 253 9.88 6.38 -15.63
C GLY A 253 8.73 5.47 -16.03
N GLU A 254 8.84 4.85 -17.20
CA GLU A 254 7.87 3.92 -17.77
C GLU A 254 8.54 2.58 -18.09
N LYS A 255 7.96 1.51 -17.54
CA LYS A 255 8.43 0.12 -17.70
C LYS A 255 9.92 0.01 -17.33
N SER A 256 10.67 -0.78 -18.09
CA SER A 256 12.13 -0.93 -17.97
C SER A 256 12.92 -0.11 -19.01
N GLU A 257 12.24 0.67 -19.85
CA GLU A 257 12.84 1.34 -21.01
C GLU A 257 13.08 2.83 -20.76
N GLU A 258 12.10 3.52 -20.16
CA GLU A 258 12.23 4.93 -19.80
C GLU A 258 12.59 5.11 -18.33
N PHE A 259 13.79 5.64 -18.09
CA PHE A 259 14.31 5.84 -16.75
C PHE A 259 13.72 7.09 -16.08
N PRO A 260 13.75 7.16 -14.75
CA PRO A 260 13.24 8.30 -14.01
C PRO A 260 13.96 9.59 -14.37
N GLN A 261 13.24 10.71 -14.26
CA GLN A 261 13.80 12.04 -14.45
C GLN A 261 13.37 12.96 -13.32
N ILE A 262 14.32 13.70 -12.75
CA ILE A 262 14.05 14.75 -11.76
C ILE A 262 14.64 16.08 -12.25
N CYS A 263 13.80 17.10 -12.33
CA CYS A 263 14.18 18.48 -12.64
C CYS A 263 13.98 19.36 -11.40
N VAL A 264 14.93 20.27 -11.15
CA VAL A 264 14.86 21.27 -10.07
C VAL A 264 15.28 22.63 -10.62
N SER A 265 14.46 23.66 -10.39
CA SER A 265 14.75 25.06 -10.76
C SER A 265 15.17 25.23 -12.23
N GLY A 266 14.50 24.50 -13.12
CA GLY A 266 14.73 24.52 -14.56
C GLY A 266 15.93 23.71 -15.04
N GLN A 267 16.54 22.89 -14.18
CA GLN A 267 17.70 22.07 -14.53
C GLN A 267 17.39 20.59 -14.31
N ILE A 268 17.70 19.75 -15.29
CA ILE A 268 17.64 18.30 -15.12
C ILE A 268 18.77 17.88 -14.17
N ILE A 269 18.41 17.26 -13.05
CA ILE A 269 19.37 16.83 -12.02
C ILE A 269 19.61 15.34 -12.07
N MET A 270 18.62 14.52 -12.41
CA MET A 270 18.77 13.07 -12.34
C MET A 270 18.10 12.41 -13.54
N THR A 271 18.86 11.56 -14.25
CA THR A 271 18.42 10.68 -15.36
C THR A 271 19.30 9.42 -15.40
N LYS A 272 19.04 8.47 -16.31
CA LYS A 272 19.90 7.28 -16.50
C LYS A 272 21.39 7.61 -16.60
N ASN A 273 21.72 8.65 -17.38
CA ASN A 273 23.11 9.04 -17.68
C ASN A 273 23.58 10.22 -16.83
N LEU A 274 22.77 10.72 -15.89
CA LEU A 274 23.05 11.87 -15.06
C LEU A 274 22.72 11.56 -13.60
N ASN A 275 23.73 11.54 -12.74
CA ASN A 275 23.59 11.15 -11.32
C ASN A 275 22.95 9.76 -11.08
N GLY A 276 22.91 8.92 -12.12
CA GLY A 276 22.69 7.47 -11.99
C GLY A 276 21.26 7.06 -11.63
N ALA A 277 20.23 7.70 -12.19
CA ALA A 277 18.86 7.21 -12.00
C ALA A 277 18.73 5.76 -12.42
N GLY A 278 18.04 4.94 -11.64
CA GLY A 278 17.95 3.49 -11.87
C GLY A 278 16.92 2.83 -10.96
N ARG A 279 16.93 1.49 -10.94
CA ARG A 279 16.02 0.67 -10.12
C ARG A 279 16.14 1.04 -8.63
N GLY A 280 15.02 0.99 -7.92
CA GLY A 280 14.93 1.33 -6.51
C GLY A 280 14.48 2.77 -6.28
N LEU A 281 14.97 3.37 -5.19
CA LEU A 281 14.64 4.73 -4.78
C LEU A 281 15.69 5.72 -5.28
N ASN A 282 15.24 6.76 -5.98
CA ASN A 282 16.07 7.81 -6.54
C ASN A 282 15.74 9.11 -5.80
N PHE A 283 16.73 9.72 -5.16
CA PHE A 283 16.56 10.93 -4.37
C PHE A 283 17.37 12.10 -4.91
N VAL A 284 16.79 13.29 -4.85
CA VAL A 284 17.45 14.59 -5.03
C VAL A 284 17.15 15.46 -3.82
N VAL A 285 18.18 16.02 -3.20
CA VAL A 285 18.05 16.97 -2.08
C VAL A 285 18.16 18.38 -2.63
N VAL A 286 17.31 19.27 -2.14
CA VAL A 286 17.23 20.67 -2.54
C VAL A 286 17.41 21.54 -1.31
N ASN A 287 18.34 22.48 -1.40
CA ASN A 287 18.52 23.48 -0.36
C ASN A 287 17.34 24.49 -0.43
N PRO A 288 16.55 24.65 0.65
CA PRO A 288 15.32 25.45 0.63
C PRO A 288 15.57 26.94 0.39
N GLU A 289 16.69 27.49 0.89
CA GLU A 289 17.00 28.92 0.76
C GLU A 289 17.25 29.30 -0.70
N THR A 290 18.01 28.47 -1.41
CA THR A 290 18.45 28.72 -2.79
C THR A 290 17.53 28.11 -3.83
N GLY A 291 16.75 27.08 -3.48
CA GLY A 291 15.95 26.28 -4.42
C GLY A 291 16.81 25.43 -5.37
N LYS A 292 18.09 25.23 -5.08
CA LYS A 292 19.02 24.47 -5.93
C LYS A 292 19.26 23.08 -5.37
N ALA A 293 19.43 22.11 -6.26
CA ALA A 293 19.81 20.75 -5.89
C ALA A 293 21.22 20.75 -5.28
N SER A 294 21.38 20.02 -4.17
CA SER A 294 22.63 19.87 -3.43
C SER A 294 23.20 18.46 -3.55
N LEU A 295 22.34 17.44 -3.52
CA LEU A 295 22.73 16.02 -3.56
C LEU A 295 21.78 15.23 -4.46
N ALA A 296 22.29 14.16 -5.05
CA ALA A 296 21.48 13.19 -5.78
C ALA A 296 22.07 11.79 -5.59
N SER A 297 21.23 10.79 -5.32
CA SER A 297 21.66 9.40 -5.15
C SER A 297 20.56 8.40 -5.51
N ASN A 298 20.95 7.27 -6.08
CA ASN A 298 20.10 6.11 -6.33
C ASN A 298 20.41 5.00 -5.31
N PHE A 299 19.37 4.34 -4.82
CA PHE A 299 19.44 3.23 -3.89
C PHE A 299 18.61 2.06 -4.41
N ASP A 300 19.27 1.01 -4.90
CA ASP A 300 18.65 -0.22 -5.38
C ASP A 300 18.10 -1.07 -4.21
N THR A 301 16.98 -0.64 -3.64
CA THR A 301 16.26 -1.33 -2.55
C THR A 301 15.51 -2.59 -3.00
N TYR A 302 15.73 -3.04 -4.24
CA TYR A 302 15.32 -4.37 -4.70
C TYR A 302 16.43 -5.40 -4.45
N ASP A 303 17.66 -5.12 -4.91
CA ASP A 303 18.79 -6.04 -4.79
C ASP A 303 19.63 -5.83 -3.52
N LYS A 304 19.65 -4.62 -2.95
CA LYS A 304 20.47 -4.25 -1.78
C LYS A 304 19.61 -3.82 -0.60
N GLU A 305 20.17 -3.94 0.60
CA GLU A 305 19.51 -3.44 1.81
C GLU A 305 19.54 -1.90 1.87
N SER A 306 18.56 -1.29 2.54
CA SER A 306 18.37 0.16 2.62
C SER A 306 19.34 0.91 3.53
N VAL A 307 20.35 0.26 4.13
CA VAL A 307 21.24 0.86 5.13
C VAL A 307 21.96 2.13 4.62
N ASN A 308 22.47 2.12 3.39
CA ASN A 308 23.14 3.30 2.82
C ASN A 308 22.15 4.44 2.55
N MET A 309 20.90 4.10 2.27
CA MET A 309 19.82 5.08 2.09
C MET A 309 19.44 5.70 3.43
N GLU A 310 19.37 4.89 4.50
CA GLU A 310 19.11 5.36 5.86
C GLU A 310 20.16 6.39 6.29
N ALA A 311 21.44 6.07 6.12
CA ALA A 311 22.54 7.00 6.40
C ALA A 311 22.45 8.31 5.58
N PHE A 312 21.99 8.23 4.33
CA PHE A 312 21.76 9.39 3.47
C PHE A 312 20.57 10.26 3.96
N LEU A 313 19.46 9.66 4.38
CA LEU A 313 18.30 10.39 4.91
C LEU A 313 18.59 11.02 6.28
N GLU A 314 19.48 10.39 7.06
CA GLU A 314 19.94 10.91 8.35
C GLU A 314 20.91 12.08 8.20
N SER A 315 21.72 12.12 7.13
CA SER A 315 22.69 13.20 6.88
C SER A 315 22.09 14.51 6.35
N LEU A 316 20.78 14.53 6.06
CA LEU A 316 20.06 15.72 5.62
C LEU A 316 20.14 16.83 6.68
N SER A 317 20.40 18.06 6.21
CA SER A 317 20.41 19.24 7.07
C SER A 317 18.98 19.64 7.44
N THR A 318 18.84 20.41 8.52
CA THR A 318 17.55 21.01 8.90
C THR A 318 16.95 21.78 7.73
N ASP A 319 15.65 21.63 7.52
CA ASP A 319 14.85 22.24 6.45
C ASP A 319 15.19 21.77 5.01
N ASP A 320 16.14 20.85 4.81
CA ASP A 320 16.39 20.28 3.47
C ASP A 320 15.11 19.67 2.90
N ILE A 321 14.82 20.00 1.63
CA ILE A 321 13.72 19.41 0.86
C ILE A 321 14.28 18.20 0.12
N ILE A 322 13.56 17.08 0.15
CA ILE A 322 13.94 15.85 -0.55
C ILE A 322 12.87 15.48 -1.57
N LEU A 323 13.32 15.20 -2.79
CA LEU A 323 12.52 14.71 -3.90
C LEU A 323 12.84 13.24 -4.10
N GLY A 324 11.84 12.36 -4.09
CA GLY A 324 12.00 10.92 -4.24
C GLY A 324 11.14 10.36 -5.36
N VAL A 325 11.69 9.43 -6.14
CA VAL A 325 10.93 8.60 -7.10
C VAL A 325 11.35 7.13 -7.01
N ALA A 326 10.37 6.22 -7.05
CA ALA A 326 10.58 4.78 -7.14
C ALA A 326 10.50 4.31 -8.60
N PHE A 327 11.41 3.42 -9.00
CA PHE A 327 11.48 2.87 -10.36
C PHE A 327 11.80 1.38 -10.38
N ASP A 328 11.18 0.66 -11.32
CA ASP A 328 11.21 -0.79 -11.47
C ASP A 328 10.69 -1.53 -10.22
N ASP A 329 11.50 -1.66 -9.17
CA ASP A 329 11.03 -2.03 -7.84
C ASP A 329 11.89 -1.36 -6.76
N ALA A 330 11.23 -0.91 -5.70
CA ALA A 330 11.86 -0.32 -4.52
C ALA A 330 11.45 -0.99 -3.21
N SER A 331 10.61 -2.03 -3.24
CA SER A 331 9.87 -2.54 -2.08
C SER A 331 10.56 -3.74 -1.42
N ARG A 332 11.25 -4.58 -2.18
CA ARG A 332 11.68 -5.94 -1.75
C ARG A 332 12.61 -5.96 -0.53
N LYS A 333 13.58 -5.03 -0.46
CA LYS A 333 14.57 -4.93 0.64
C LYS A 333 14.53 -3.57 1.35
N LEU A 334 13.41 -2.86 1.24
CA LEU A 334 13.17 -1.63 1.98
C LEU A 334 12.84 -1.94 3.46
N GLN A 335 13.76 -1.61 4.36
CA GLN A 335 13.63 -1.94 5.79
C GLN A 335 12.65 -1.02 6.53
N PHE A 336 12.24 -1.45 7.72
CA PHE A 336 11.34 -0.69 8.59
C PHE A 336 11.95 0.66 9.01
N HIS A 337 13.24 0.71 9.36
CA HIS A 337 13.93 1.95 9.74
C HIS A 337 13.91 2.99 8.62
N ALA A 338 14.22 2.56 7.39
CA ALA A 338 14.08 3.41 6.19
C ALA A 338 12.67 4.00 6.02
N LYS A 339 11.62 3.19 6.23
CA LYS A 339 10.23 3.66 6.19
C LYS A 339 9.94 4.68 7.28
N GLU A 340 10.47 4.48 8.49
CA GLU A 340 10.32 5.42 9.60
C GLU A 340 11.03 6.76 9.32
N LEU A 341 12.22 6.74 8.73
CA LEU A 341 12.94 7.95 8.31
C LEU A 341 12.15 8.73 7.26
N LEU A 342 11.60 8.06 6.25
CA LEU A 342 10.75 8.70 5.24
C LEU A 342 9.45 9.23 5.83
N ASN A 343 8.86 8.54 6.82
CA ASN A 343 7.71 9.03 7.57
C ASN A 343 8.03 10.31 8.35
N LYS A 344 9.20 10.39 9.00
CA LYS A 344 9.71 11.61 9.66
C LYS A 344 9.98 12.78 8.70
N LEU A 345 10.14 12.49 7.40
CA LEU A 345 10.27 13.49 6.34
C LEU A 345 8.91 13.89 5.74
N GLY A 346 7.81 13.32 6.25
CA GLY A 346 6.43 13.64 5.89
C GLY A 346 5.73 12.60 5.03
N SER A 347 6.33 11.43 4.74
CA SER A 347 5.65 10.39 3.96
C SER A 347 4.52 9.72 4.76
N SER A 348 3.35 9.70 4.15
CA SER A 348 2.15 9.03 4.64
C SER A 348 1.88 7.70 3.97
N GLN A 349 2.55 7.37 2.85
CA GLN A 349 2.24 6.18 2.06
C GLN A 349 3.41 5.20 1.90
N ILE A 350 4.64 5.53 2.30
CA ILE A 350 5.80 4.65 2.09
C ILE A 350 5.63 3.23 2.67
N GLN A 351 4.87 3.08 3.74
CA GLN A 351 4.55 1.79 4.32
C GLN A 351 3.72 0.90 3.39
N ASN A 352 2.96 1.50 2.47
CA ASN A 352 2.08 0.85 1.51
C ASN A 352 2.77 0.47 0.20
N LEU A 353 4.04 0.85 0.00
CA LEU A 353 4.79 0.53 -1.22
C LEU A 353 5.00 -0.99 -1.36
N LYS A 354 4.43 -1.59 -2.41
CA LYS A 354 4.53 -3.02 -2.74
C LYS A 354 5.34 -3.24 -4.02
N PHE A 355 5.42 -4.51 -4.41
CA PHE A 355 6.19 -4.96 -5.57
C PHE A 355 5.78 -4.21 -6.83
N ARG A 356 6.76 -3.57 -7.48
CA ARG A 356 6.63 -2.76 -8.71
C ARG A 356 5.72 -1.54 -8.64
N ASP A 357 5.27 -1.14 -7.45
CA ASP A 357 4.55 0.12 -7.33
C ASP A 357 5.47 1.28 -7.69
N VAL A 358 4.95 2.27 -8.43
CA VAL A 358 5.66 3.53 -8.67
C VAL A 358 5.20 4.56 -7.66
N TRP A 359 6.12 5.41 -7.24
CA TRP A 359 5.91 6.36 -6.17
C TRP A 359 6.69 7.62 -6.45
N TYR A 360 6.07 8.77 -6.21
CA TYR A 360 6.81 10.02 -6.04
C TYR A 360 6.52 10.61 -4.67
N PHE A 361 7.50 11.34 -4.15
CA PHE A 361 7.43 11.96 -2.84
C PHE A 361 8.25 13.25 -2.80
N VAL A 362 7.70 14.26 -2.13
CA VAL A 362 8.44 15.46 -1.74
C VAL A 362 8.30 15.66 -0.24
N GLY A 363 9.40 15.50 0.47
CA GLY A 363 9.48 15.67 1.92
C GLY A 363 10.33 16.86 2.33
N GLN A 364 10.29 17.18 3.62
CA GLN A 364 11.19 18.18 4.22
C GLN A 364 11.65 17.73 5.60
N LYS A 365 12.95 17.89 5.89
CA LYS A 365 13.51 17.59 7.20
C LYS A 365 12.94 18.55 8.24
N GLY A 366 12.19 18.00 9.20
CA GLY A 366 11.57 18.78 10.28
C GLY A 366 10.14 19.24 9.98
N ILE A 367 9.49 18.70 8.93
CA ILE A 367 8.06 18.94 8.68
C ILE A 367 7.19 18.46 9.85
N ASP A 368 6.15 19.22 10.19
CA ASP A 368 5.13 18.83 11.15
C ASP A 368 3.92 18.24 10.42
N GLY A 369 3.75 16.92 10.50
CA GLY A 369 2.70 16.17 9.79
C GLY A 369 3.17 15.59 8.45
N PHE A 370 2.22 15.34 7.55
CA PHE A 370 2.45 14.67 6.29
C PHE A 370 2.50 15.62 5.10
N THR A 371 3.33 15.35 4.11
CA THR A 371 3.40 16.16 2.89
C THR A 371 2.13 15.98 2.03
N PRO A 372 1.60 17.04 1.40
CA PRO A 372 0.55 16.90 0.38
C PRO A 372 1.12 16.41 -0.97
N TYR A 373 2.44 16.33 -1.11
CA TYR A 373 3.14 16.05 -2.36
C TYR A 373 3.64 14.60 -2.40
N GLU A 374 2.71 13.66 -2.40
CA GLU A 374 3.01 12.23 -2.42
C GLU A 374 1.93 11.46 -3.19
N LYS A 375 2.34 10.49 -4.02
CA LYS A 375 1.40 9.60 -4.71
C LYS A 375 2.05 8.26 -5.03
N ILE A 376 1.28 7.18 -4.85
CA ILE A 376 1.61 5.84 -5.35
C ILE A 376 0.70 5.54 -6.55
N SER A 377 1.24 4.88 -7.58
CA SER A 377 0.48 4.19 -8.62
C SER A 377 0.82 2.71 -8.54
N PHE A 378 -0.20 1.90 -8.28
CA PHE A 378 -0.08 0.50 -7.90
C PHE A 378 0.05 -0.41 -9.11
N SER A 379 0.90 -1.43 -9.03
CA SER A 379 1.07 -2.43 -10.09
C SER A 379 -0.18 -3.33 -10.25
N GLY A 380 -0.45 -3.79 -11.48
CA GLY A 380 -1.61 -4.66 -11.79
C GLY A 380 -1.51 -6.06 -11.16
N ILE A 381 -2.63 -6.81 -11.15
CA ILE A 381 -2.68 -8.19 -10.60
C ILE A 381 -1.73 -9.13 -11.36
N ASP A 382 -1.55 -8.91 -12.66
CA ASP A 382 -0.68 -9.72 -13.53
C ASP A 382 0.75 -9.16 -13.66
N ALA A 383 1.20 -8.36 -12.70
CA ALA A 383 2.49 -7.65 -12.74
C ALA A 383 2.64 -6.72 -13.96
N GLU A 384 1.52 -6.27 -14.53
CA GLU A 384 1.45 -5.21 -15.51
C GLU A 384 2.01 -3.91 -14.91
N TRP A 385 2.81 -3.20 -15.71
CA TRP A 385 3.52 -2.01 -15.26
C TRP A 385 2.52 -0.92 -14.86
N PRO A 386 2.65 -0.31 -13.66
CA PRO A 386 1.75 0.74 -13.23
C PRO A 386 1.84 1.97 -14.13
N THR A 387 0.79 2.79 -14.14
CA THR A 387 0.78 4.06 -14.86
C THR A 387 1.93 4.93 -14.33
N PRO A 388 2.83 5.42 -15.20
CA PRO A 388 3.95 6.25 -14.78
C PRO A 388 3.44 7.59 -14.24
N LEU A 389 4.09 8.10 -13.19
CA LEU A 389 3.74 9.39 -12.59
C LEU A 389 4.67 10.46 -13.15
N LYS A 390 4.08 11.49 -13.75
CA LYS A 390 4.78 12.69 -14.20
C LYS A 390 4.08 13.93 -13.66
N HIS A 391 4.72 14.64 -12.76
CA HIS A 391 4.18 15.87 -12.18
C HIS A 391 5.21 16.99 -12.22
N SER A 392 4.82 18.11 -12.85
CA SER A 392 5.52 19.40 -12.78
C SER A 392 4.75 20.31 -11.84
N LEU A 393 5.43 20.90 -10.86
CA LEU A 393 4.79 21.66 -9.77
C LEU A 393 5.72 22.74 -9.20
N CYS A 394 5.14 23.76 -8.59
CA CYS A 394 5.86 24.80 -7.86
C CYS A 394 5.89 24.46 -6.36
N LEU A 395 7.08 24.19 -5.82
CA LEU A 395 7.25 23.87 -4.40
C LEU A 395 7.56 25.13 -3.58
N PRO A 396 6.90 25.34 -2.43
CA PRO A 396 7.32 26.37 -1.51
C PRO A 396 8.66 25.99 -0.87
N LYS A 397 9.48 26.99 -0.53
CA LYS A 397 10.74 26.78 0.21
C LYS A 397 10.55 26.17 1.60
N LYS A 398 9.33 26.26 2.15
CA LYS A 398 8.92 25.62 3.39
C LYS A 398 7.60 24.87 3.16
N LEU A 399 7.63 23.56 3.32
CA LEU A 399 6.45 22.70 3.20
C LEU A 399 5.56 22.86 4.44
N THR A 400 4.25 22.84 4.22
CA THR A 400 3.25 22.80 5.30
C THR A 400 2.69 21.39 5.35
N GLY A 401 2.88 20.71 6.48
CA GLY A 401 2.36 19.35 6.66
C GLY A 401 0.87 19.33 7.01
N LEU A 402 0.21 18.27 6.58
CA LEU A 402 -1.18 17.93 6.87
C LEU A 402 -1.22 17.05 8.13
N LYS A 403 -2.10 17.38 9.08
CA LYS A 403 -2.28 16.58 10.32
C LYS A 403 -2.98 15.25 10.08
N VAL A 404 -3.83 15.20 9.06
CA VAL A 404 -4.59 14.02 8.66
C VAL A 404 -4.55 13.96 7.15
N ILE A 405 -4.14 12.80 6.63
CA ILE A 405 -4.38 12.42 5.24
C ILE A 405 -5.39 11.28 5.31
N PRO A 406 -6.51 11.34 4.56
CA PRO A 406 -7.41 10.20 4.46
C PRO A 406 -6.60 9.02 3.94
N ASP A 407 -6.54 7.93 4.73
CA ASP A 407 -5.85 6.73 4.27
C ASP A 407 -6.45 6.32 2.92
N PRO A 408 -5.64 6.17 1.86
CA PRO A 408 -6.13 5.54 0.65
C PRO A 408 -6.66 4.15 1.04
N PRO A 409 -7.83 3.75 0.53
CA PRO A 409 -8.47 2.51 0.96
C PRO A 409 -7.48 1.34 0.88
N PHE A 410 -7.26 0.67 2.02
CA PHE A 410 -6.31 -0.45 2.16
C PHE A 410 -6.62 -1.61 1.20
N ALA A 411 -7.86 -1.68 0.70
CA ALA A 411 -8.33 -2.72 -0.17
C ALA A 411 -8.33 -2.25 -1.63
N ARG A 412 -7.48 -2.90 -2.44
CA ARG A 412 -7.53 -2.78 -3.90
C ARG A 412 -8.90 -3.27 -4.38
N ASN A 413 -9.55 -2.50 -5.25
CA ASN A 413 -10.75 -2.97 -5.93
C ASN A 413 -10.36 -3.90 -7.10
N GLU A 414 -9.98 -5.14 -6.76
CA GLU A 414 -9.55 -6.16 -7.74
C GLU A 414 -10.67 -6.52 -8.71
N ALA A 415 -11.92 -6.52 -8.23
CA ALA A 415 -13.09 -6.80 -9.05
C ALA A 415 -13.31 -5.72 -10.13
N LYS A 416 -13.20 -4.44 -9.77
CA LYS A 416 -13.28 -3.32 -10.72
C LYS A 416 -12.14 -3.37 -11.75
N ARG A 417 -10.91 -3.67 -11.32
CA ARG A 417 -9.78 -3.83 -12.24
C ARG A 417 -10.00 -4.97 -13.23
N ALA A 418 -10.40 -6.14 -12.75
CA ALA A 418 -10.67 -7.29 -13.62
C ALA A 418 -11.72 -6.97 -14.69
N PHE A 419 -12.74 -6.20 -14.34
CA PHE A 419 -13.73 -5.69 -15.28
C PHE A 419 -13.13 -4.71 -16.29
N CYS A 420 -12.38 -3.71 -15.81
CA CYS A 420 -11.76 -2.67 -16.66
C CYS A 420 -10.66 -3.20 -17.58
N THR A 421 -9.99 -4.31 -17.23
CA THR A 421 -9.05 -5.00 -18.12
C THR A 421 -9.78 -5.78 -19.22
N LYS A 422 -11.01 -6.23 -18.95
CA LYS A 422 -11.78 -7.08 -19.85
C LYS A 422 -12.66 -6.29 -20.82
N TYR A 423 -13.12 -5.10 -20.43
CA TYR A 423 -14.09 -4.32 -21.20
C TYR A 423 -13.65 -2.86 -21.37
N ASP A 424 -13.75 -2.37 -22.61
CA ASP A 424 -13.51 -0.97 -22.98
C ASP A 424 -14.81 -0.14 -22.94
N GLY A 425 -14.72 1.19 -23.09
CA GLY A 425 -15.89 2.09 -23.21
C GLY A 425 -16.31 2.78 -21.90
N TYR A 426 -15.78 2.32 -20.76
CA TYR A 426 -16.07 2.82 -19.41
C TYR A 426 -15.05 3.87 -18.94
N SER A 427 -14.75 4.90 -19.74
CA SER A 427 -13.65 5.85 -19.48
C SER A 427 -13.65 6.44 -18.07
N ASP A 428 -14.81 6.89 -17.59
CA ASP A 428 -14.92 7.58 -16.30
C ASP A 428 -14.87 6.58 -15.14
N PHE A 429 -15.51 5.43 -15.32
CA PHE A 429 -15.54 4.38 -14.31
C PHE A 429 -14.19 3.68 -14.17
N CYS A 430 -13.51 3.41 -15.28
CA CYS A 430 -12.20 2.76 -15.34
C CYS A 430 -11.03 3.74 -15.29
N ASP A 431 -11.27 5.00 -14.92
CA ASP A 431 -10.21 5.98 -14.76
C ASP A 431 -9.24 5.55 -13.63
N SER A 432 -7.94 5.63 -13.93
CA SER A 432 -6.87 5.24 -13.00
C SER A 432 -6.90 5.98 -11.66
N THR A 433 -7.46 7.19 -11.61
CA THR A 433 -7.58 8.01 -10.41
C THR A 433 -8.70 7.54 -9.46
N HIS A 434 -9.68 6.80 -9.99
CA HIS A 434 -10.86 6.32 -9.26
C HIS A 434 -10.94 4.78 -9.20
N MET A 435 -9.85 4.10 -9.53
CA MET A 435 -9.81 2.63 -9.64
C MET A 435 -10.09 1.92 -8.31
N ASP A 436 -9.70 2.53 -7.19
CA ASP A 436 -9.86 1.98 -5.84
C ASP A 436 -10.99 2.62 -5.04
N ASP A 437 -11.79 3.47 -5.68
CA ASP A 437 -12.93 4.06 -5.01
C ASP A 437 -13.91 2.96 -4.57
N PRO A 438 -14.41 3.02 -3.32
CA PRO A 438 -15.36 2.03 -2.84
C PRO A 438 -16.67 2.16 -3.63
N PHE A 439 -17.28 1.03 -3.98
CA PHE A 439 -18.62 1.03 -4.56
C PHE A 439 -19.61 1.73 -3.63
N ILE A 440 -20.56 2.45 -4.24
CA ILE A 440 -21.62 3.16 -3.52
C ILE A 440 -22.42 2.16 -2.70
N LYS A 441 -22.61 2.49 -1.43
CA LYS A 441 -23.46 1.73 -0.53
C LYS A 441 -24.77 2.48 -0.31
N PRO A 442 -25.93 1.79 -0.40
CA PRO A 442 -27.22 2.40 -0.11
C PRO A 442 -27.25 3.07 1.27
N VAL A 443 -27.82 4.26 1.31
CA VAL A 443 -28.04 4.99 2.56
C VAL A 443 -29.42 4.65 3.09
N GLY A 444 -29.54 4.51 4.41
CA GLY A 444 -30.82 4.29 5.08
C GLY A 444 -31.81 5.43 4.79
N LEU A 445 -33.10 5.10 4.89
CA LEU A 445 -34.17 6.07 4.69
C LEU A 445 -34.06 7.21 5.70
N THR A 446 -34.04 8.46 5.22
CA THR A 446 -33.91 9.66 6.04
C THR A 446 -35.23 10.06 6.72
N ASP A 447 -36.35 9.90 6.01
CA ASP A 447 -37.70 10.18 6.53
C ASP A 447 -38.35 8.90 7.08
N ALA A 448 -38.43 8.81 8.41
CA ALA A 448 -39.04 7.66 9.09
C ALA A 448 -40.54 7.49 8.77
N SER A 449 -41.25 8.54 8.32
CA SER A 449 -42.67 8.47 7.97
C SER A 449 -42.91 7.60 6.71
N LEU A 450 -41.92 7.53 5.82
CA LEU A 450 -42.01 6.80 4.56
C LEU A 450 -41.57 5.32 4.68
N LYS A 451 -41.15 4.87 5.87
CA LYS A 451 -40.56 3.53 6.10
C LYS A 451 -41.45 2.36 5.66
N ASN A 452 -42.77 2.50 5.78
CA ASN A 452 -43.75 1.46 5.42
C ASN A 452 -44.38 1.70 4.04
N ASN A 453 -43.83 2.61 3.24
CA ASN A 453 -44.34 2.88 1.90
C ASN A 453 -43.99 1.73 0.94
N ILE A 454 -44.95 1.35 0.10
CA ILE A 454 -44.82 0.23 -0.85
C ILE A 454 -43.67 0.42 -1.85
N VAL A 455 -43.28 1.67 -2.14
CA VAL A 455 -42.23 2.01 -3.10
C VAL A 455 -40.88 1.42 -2.70
N TYR A 456 -40.55 1.36 -1.40
CA TYR A 456 -39.28 0.77 -0.93
C TYR A 456 -39.25 -0.76 -0.98
N SER A 457 -40.38 -1.39 -1.32
CA SER A 457 -40.51 -2.82 -1.61
C SER A 457 -40.90 -3.10 -3.06
N THR A 458 -41.02 -2.06 -3.88
CA THR A 458 -41.38 -2.17 -5.30
C THR A 458 -40.14 -2.52 -6.11
N PRO A 459 -40.16 -3.57 -6.95
CA PRO A 459 -39.03 -3.90 -7.81
C PRO A 459 -38.66 -2.74 -8.75
N ILE A 460 -37.36 -2.48 -8.87
CA ILE A 460 -36.77 -1.54 -9.82
C ILE A 460 -36.16 -2.36 -10.95
N LEU A 461 -36.75 -2.28 -12.14
CA LEU A 461 -36.29 -2.91 -13.36
C LEU A 461 -35.43 -1.91 -14.13
N ILE A 462 -34.15 -2.22 -14.31
CA ILE A 462 -33.21 -1.44 -15.12
C ILE A 462 -32.98 -2.17 -16.44
N ILE A 463 -33.17 -1.45 -17.55
CA ILE A 463 -32.88 -1.95 -18.90
C ILE A 463 -31.67 -1.17 -19.42
N PRO A 464 -30.48 -1.79 -19.48
CA PRO A 464 -29.26 -1.10 -19.84
C PRO A 464 -29.27 -0.72 -21.32
N GLY A 465 -28.64 0.42 -21.60
CA GLY A 465 -28.43 0.90 -22.95
C GLY A 465 -27.07 0.56 -23.53
N MET A 466 -26.79 1.09 -24.72
CA MET A 466 -25.48 0.93 -25.37
C MET A 466 -24.40 1.90 -24.86
N ASN A 467 -24.79 2.92 -24.09
CA ASN A 467 -23.88 3.90 -23.53
C ASN A 467 -23.35 3.44 -22.16
N HIS A 468 -22.14 2.91 -22.18
CA HIS A 468 -21.45 2.32 -21.01
C HIS A 468 -21.36 3.27 -19.82
N ASN A 469 -20.95 4.52 -20.04
CA ASN A 469 -20.82 5.51 -18.96
C ASN A 469 -22.17 5.90 -18.38
N ALA A 470 -23.20 6.05 -19.22
CA ALA A 470 -24.54 6.39 -18.76
C ALA A 470 -25.15 5.24 -17.95
N PHE A 471 -24.90 3.98 -18.33
CA PHE A 471 -25.34 2.83 -17.55
C PHE A 471 -24.67 2.79 -16.16
N VAL A 472 -23.36 3.03 -16.07
CA VAL A 472 -22.68 3.18 -14.76
C VAL A 472 -23.38 4.25 -13.92
N LYS A 473 -23.63 5.44 -14.48
CA LYS A 473 -24.27 6.54 -13.75
C LYS A 473 -25.70 6.22 -13.32
N LEU A 474 -26.45 5.46 -14.10
CA LEU A 474 -27.77 4.98 -13.71
C LEU A 474 -27.68 4.04 -12.49
N LEU A 475 -26.75 3.09 -12.48
CA LEU A 475 -26.52 2.21 -11.32
C LEU A 475 -26.12 3.02 -10.07
N GLU A 476 -25.18 3.95 -10.24
CA GLU A 476 -24.70 4.82 -9.16
C GLU A 476 -25.86 5.63 -8.55
N THR A 477 -26.60 6.38 -9.38
CA THR A 477 -27.71 7.24 -8.92
C THR A 477 -28.90 6.46 -8.38
N THR A 478 -29.09 5.21 -8.81
CA THR A 478 -30.07 4.28 -8.22
C THR A 478 -29.68 3.85 -6.81
N LEU A 479 -28.42 3.49 -6.58
CA LEU A 479 -27.94 3.11 -5.25
C LEU A 479 -27.82 4.30 -4.29
N MET A 480 -27.69 5.51 -4.80
CA MET A 480 -27.71 6.74 -4.00
C MET A 480 -29.09 7.09 -3.44
N GLN A 481 -30.17 6.46 -3.91
CA GLN A 481 -31.53 6.77 -3.47
C GLN A 481 -31.74 6.42 -1.98
N PRO A 482 -32.15 7.37 -1.11
CA PRO A 482 -32.37 7.09 0.31
C PRO A 482 -33.43 6.01 0.53
N GLY A 483 -33.08 4.95 1.27
CA GLY A 483 -33.98 3.84 1.56
C GLY A 483 -34.07 2.76 0.48
N VAL A 484 -33.30 2.87 -0.61
CA VAL A 484 -33.23 1.82 -1.63
C VAL A 484 -32.64 0.52 -1.06
N ASP A 485 -33.21 -0.62 -1.45
CA ASP A 485 -32.69 -1.93 -1.11
C ASP A 485 -32.28 -2.67 -2.40
N PRO A 486 -30.98 -2.97 -2.59
CA PRO A 486 -30.47 -3.62 -3.79
C PRO A 486 -31.15 -4.95 -4.13
N LYS A 487 -31.76 -5.63 -3.14
CA LYS A 487 -32.47 -6.89 -3.37
C LYS A 487 -33.70 -6.75 -4.26
N PHE A 488 -34.24 -5.53 -4.41
CA PHE A 488 -35.37 -5.22 -5.27
C PHE A 488 -34.95 -4.60 -6.61
N ILE A 489 -33.65 -4.40 -6.85
CA ILE A 489 -33.13 -3.91 -8.12
C ILE A 489 -32.79 -5.11 -9.00
N VAL A 490 -33.22 -5.09 -10.26
CA VAL A 490 -32.81 -6.06 -11.28
C VAL A 490 -32.39 -5.38 -12.57
N VAL A 491 -31.20 -5.72 -13.06
CA VAL A 491 -30.74 -5.36 -14.40
C VAL A 491 -31.14 -6.47 -15.36
N ALA A 492 -32.06 -6.19 -16.27
CA ALA A 492 -32.47 -7.13 -17.31
C ALA A 492 -31.68 -6.84 -18.60
N PHE A 493 -30.69 -7.66 -18.92
CA PHE A 493 -29.71 -7.40 -19.97
C PHE A 493 -29.86 -8.36 -21.16
N ASP A 494 -29.49 -7.91 -22.36
CA ASP A 494 -29.42 -8.76 -23.55
C ASP A 494 -28.19 -9.69 -23.47
N ASP A 495 -28.38 -10.99 -23.70
CA ASP A 495 -27.37 -12.04 -23.59
C ASP A 495 -26.13 -11.84 -24.48
N LYS A 496 -26.21 -10.98 -25.52
CA LYS A 496 -25.06 -10.57 -26.32
C LYS A 496 -24.09 -9.62 -25.60
N PHE A 497 -24.53 -8.99 -24.52
CA PHE A 497 -23.75 -8.01 -23.76
C PHE A 497 -23.53 -8.50 -22.31
N PRO A 498 -22.70 -9.54 -22.12
CA PRO A 498 -22.43 -10.10 -20.79
C PRO A 498 -21.78 -9.09 -19.83
N GLU A 499 -21.15 -8.03 -20.37
CA GLU A 499 -20.59 -6.93 -19.58
C GLU A 499 -21.62 -6.27 -18.65
N HIS A 500 -22.88 -6.14 -19.08
CA HIS A 500 -23.94 -5.54 -18.26
C HIS A 500 -24.23 -6.38 -17.01
N ALA A 501 -24.15 -7.71 -17.14
CA ALA A 501 -24.35 -8.63 -16.03
C ALA A 501 -23.20 -8.55 -15.03
N GLU A 502 -21.96 -8.55 -15.52
CA GLU A 502 -20.75 -8.46 -14.69
C GLU A 502 -20.67 -7.12 -13.96
N LEU A 503 -21.03 -6.03 -14.63
CA LEU A 503 -21.12 -4.71 -14.00
C LEU A 503 -22.19 -4.67 -12.91
N ALA A 504 -23.38 -5.23 -13.14
CA ALA A 504 -24.42 -5.31 -12.12
C ALA A 504 -23.92 -6.08 -10.87
N VAL A 505 -23.16 -7.15 -11.05
CA VAL A 505 -22.55 -7.91 -9.94
C VAL A 505 -21.55 -7.06 -9.15
N LEU A 506 -20.73 -6.23 -9.81
CA LEU A 506 -19.81 -5.31 -9.12
C LEU A 506 -20.55 -4.34 -8.18
N PHE A 507 -21.71 -3.86 -8.61
CA PHE A 507 -22.57 -2.97 -7.82
C PHE A 507 -23.45 -3.72 -6.79
N GLY A 508 -23.33 -5.04 -6.68
CA GLY A 508 -24.14 -5.85 -5.78
C GLY A 508 -25.62 -5.92 -6.17
N ILE A 509 -25.93 -5.73 -7.46
CA ILE A 509 -27.28 -5.72 -8.02
C ILE A 509 -27.56 -7.06 -8.72
N ARG A 510 -28.79 -7.55 -8.60
CA ARG A 510 -29.23 -8.77 -9.30
C ARG A 510 -29.29 -8.50 -10.81
N ASN A 511 -28.87 -9.46 -11.62
CA ASN A 511 -29.07 -9.42 -13.07
C ASN A 511 -30.00 -10.54 -13.53
N HIS A 512 -30.59 -10.36 -14.72
CA HIS A 512 -31.39 -11.35 -15.41
C HIS A 512 -31.10 -11.29 -16.92
N SER A 513 -30.72 -12.42 -17.50
CA SER A 513 -30.41 -12.51 -18.93
C SER A 513 -31.68 -12.61 -19.76
N LEU A 514 -31.74 -11.85 -20.85
CA LEU A 514 -32.79 -11.85 -21.84
C LEU A 514 -32.22 -12.34 -23.17
N THR A 515 -32.97 -13.19 -23.87
CA THR A 515 -32.62 -13.58 -25.23
C THR A 515 -32.60 -12.36 -26.13
N SER A 516 -31.59 -12.25 -27.01
CA SER A 516 -31.43 -11.05 -27.81
C SER A 516 -32.68 -10.70 -28.64
N SER A 517 -32.91 -9.40 -28.81
CA SER A 517 -34.06 -8.87 -29.56
C SER A 517 -33.59 -8.02 -30.75
N ILE A 518 -34.42 -7.91 -31.78
CA ILE A 518 -34.10 -7.03 -32.94
C ILE A 518 -34.59 -5.61 -32.67
N THR A 519 -35.68 -5.48 -31.90
CA THR A 519 -36.28 -4.20 -31.56
C THR A 519 -36.22 -3.93 -30.07
N TYR A 520 -36.12 -2.65 -29.71
CA TYR A 520 -36.18 -2.20 -28.32
C TYR A 520 -37.50 -2.59 -27.64
N ALA A 521 -38.62 -2.51 -28.37
CA ALA A 521 -39.94 -2.85 -27.84
C ALA A 521 -40.03 -4.33 -27.42
N GLU A 522 -39.46 -5.25 -28.20
CA GLU A 522 -39.35 -6.66 -27.82
C GLU A 522 -38.50 -6.84 -26.57
N GLN A 523 -37.37 -6.13 -26.49
CA GLN A 523 -36.47 -6.18 -25.32
C GLN A 523 -37.18 -5.69 -24.05
N MET A 524 -37.90 -4.57 -24.14
CA MET A 524 -38.70 -4.01 -23.06
C MET A 524 -39.78 -4.99 -22.59
N ASN A 525 -40.54 -5.58 -23.51
CA ASN A 525 -41.60 -6.54 -23.16
C ASN A 525 -41.03 -7.77 -22.44
N LYS A 526 -39.91 -8.33 -22.93
CA LYS A 526 -39.22 -9.44 -22.27
C LYS A 526 -38.74 -9.06 -20.86
N ALA A 527 -38.19 -7.86 -20.69
CA ALA A 527 -37.75 -7.35 -19.39
C ALA A 527 -38.91 -7.20 -18.40
N LEU A 528 -40.04 -6.67 -18.88
CA LEU A 528 -41.28 -6.56 -18.10
C LEU A 528 -41.82 -7.94 -17.71
N GLU A 529 -41.92 -8.90 -18.62
CA GLU A 529 -42.35 -10.26 -18.27
C GLU A 529 -41.43 -10.94 -17.24
N ALA A 530 -40.12 -10.70 -17.36
CA ALA A 530 -39.13 -11.24 -16.43
C ALA A 530 -39.31 -10.69 -15.00
N VAL A 531 -39.62 -9.40 -14.82
CA VAL A 531 -39.70 -8.82 -13.48
C VAL A 531 -40.81 -9.44 -12.62
N TRP A 532 -41.98 -9.72 -13.18
CA TRP A 532 -43.07 -10.38 -12.45
C TRP A 532 -42.82 -11.88 -12.25
N THR A 533 -42.00 -12.49 -13.09
CA THR A 533 -41.51 -13.85 -12.84
C THR A 533 -40.57 -13.88 -11.63
N LEU A 534 -39.72 -12.86 -11.49
CA LEU A 534 -38.76 -12.74 -10.39
C LEU A 534 -39.41 -12.25 -9.08
N TYR A 535 -40.45 -11.42 -9.19
CA TYR A 535 -41.17 -10.81 -8.06
C TYR A 535 -42.68 -11.01 -8.20
N PRO A 536 -43.19 -12.25 -8.03
CA PRO A 536 -44.59 -12.59 -8.30
C PRO A 536 -45.61 -11.90 -7.36
N LEU A 537 -45.15 -11.38 -6.22
CA LEU A 537 -45.98 -10.66 -5.25
C LEU A 537 -45.96 -9.14 -5.45
N ALA A 538 -45.20 -8.64 -6.42
CA ALA A 538 -45.07 -7.20 -6.65
C ALA A 538 -46.33 -6.67 -7.37
N ALA A 539 -47.05 -5.78 -6.69
CA ALA A 539 -48.19 -5.08 -7.27
C ALA A 539 -47.77 -4.05 -8.33
N HIS A 540 -46.58 -3.46 -8.13
CA HIS A 540 -46.01 -2.43 -9.00
C HIS A 540 -44.60 -2.80 -9.44
N VAL A 541 -44.13 -2.14 -10.50
CA VAL A 541 -42.71 -2.11 -10.89
C VAL A 541 -42.32 -0.67 -11.21
N ILE A 542 -41.11 -0.26 -10.83
CA ILE A 542 -40.46 0.96 -11.31
C ILE A 542 -39.56 0.56 -12.47
N VAL A 543 -39.79 1.13 -13.65
CA VAL A 543 -38.96 0.88 -14.83
C VAL A 543 -38.01 2.05 -15.05
N LEU A 544 -36.73 1.76 -15.19
CA LEU A 544 -35.67 2.71 -15.51
C LEU A 544 -35.02 2.29 -16.84
N GLU A 545 -35.18 3.13 -17.86
CA GLU A 545 -34.55 2.95 -19.17
C GLU A 545 -33.09 3.42 -19.21
N GLU A 546 -32.48 3.28 -20.39
CA GLU A 546 -31.14 3.74 -20.68
C GLU A 546 -30.98 5.25 -20.54
N GLU A 547 -29.76 5.68 -20.21
CA GLU A 547 -29.32 7.09 -20.20
C GLU A 547 -30.03 8.04 -19.21
N ILE A 548 -30.61 7.49 -18.14
CA ILE A 548 -31.27 8.29 -17.09
C ILE A 548 -30.35 8.55 -15.90
N LEU A 549 -30.39 9.77 -15.38
CA LEU A 549 -29.83 10.15 -14.08
C LEU A 549 -30.96 10.40 -13.10
N LEU A 550 -30.97 9.68 -11.97
CA LEU A 550 -32.00 9.89 -10.96
C LEU A 550 -31.69 11.10 -10.08
N ALA A 551 -32.70 11.94 -9.86
CA ALA A 551 -32.66 12.97 -8.84
C ALA A 551 -32.54 12.35 -7.44
N SER A 552 -31.94 13.07 -6.49
CA SER A 552 -31.65 12.55 -5.14
C SER A 552 -32.90 12.21 -4.32
N ASP A 553 -34.06 12.74 -4.70
CA ASP A 553 -35.36 12.56 -4.06
C ASP A 553 -36.30 11.64 -4.86
N PHE A 554 -35.83 10.99 -5.91
CA PHE A 554 -36.66 10.21 -6.83
C PHE A 554 -37.56 9.18 -6.12
N LEU A 555 -37.01 8.35 -5.22
CA LEU A 555 -37.85 7.39 -4.47
C LEU A 555 -38.80 8.06 -3.48
N SER A 556 -38.41 9.21 -2.91
CA SER A 556 -39.29 9.99 -2.03
C SER A 556 -40.48 10.57 -2.80
N PHE A 557 -40.21 11.09 -4.00
CA PHE A 557 -41.23 11.57 -4.93
C PHE A 557 -42.21 10.44 -5.30
N MET A 558 -41.68 9.28 -5.70
CA MET A 558 -42.48 8.10 -6.02
C MET A 558 -43.32 7.63 -4.83
N ALA A 559 -42.74 7.62 -3.62
CA ALA A 559 -43.42 7.24 -2.39
C ALA A 559 -44.61 8.17 -2.07
N GLN A 560 -44.49 9.47 -2.35
CA GLN A 560 -45.59 10.43 -2.16
C GLN A 560 -46.72 10.24 -3.19
N CYS A 561 -46.40 9.80 -4.40
CA CYS A 561 -47.37 9.60 -5.47
C CYS A 561 -48.09 8.24 -5.41
N ALA A 562 -47.42 7.19 -4.93
CA ALA A 562 -47.95 5.82 -4.93
C ALA A 562 -49.36 5.70 -4.29
N PRO A 563 -49.65 6.32 -3.13
CA PRO A 563 -51.00 6.24 -2.53
C PRO A 563 -52.11 6.87 -3.38
N ILE A 564 -51.78 7.81 -4.26
CA ILE A 564 -52.74 8.43 -5.19
C ILE A 564 -52.99 7.46 -6.35
N PHE A 565 -51.92 6.86 -6.86
CA PHE A 565 -51.98 5.87 -7.94
C PHE A 565 -52.80 4.63 -7.56
N ASP A 566 -52.65 4.13 -6.34
CA ASP A 566 -53.42 2.98 -5.85
C ASP A 566 -54.92 3.27 -5.71
N LYS A 567 -55.30 4.53 -5.54
CA LYS A 567 -56.70 4.95 -5.30
C LYS A 567 -57.42 5.37 -6.57
N ASP A 568 -56.71 5.80 -7.60
CA ASP A 568 -57.30 6.31 -8.84
C ASP A 568 -57.02 5.38 -10.02
N GLU A 569 -57.97 4.47 -10.27
CA GLU A 569 -57.93 3.49 -11.38
C GLU A 569 -57.88 4.15 -12.77
N THR A 570 -58.15 5.46 -12.87
CA THR A 570 -58.07 6.20 -14.13
C THR A 570 -56.66 6.74 -14.42
N LEU A 571 -55.70 6.47 -13.53
CA LEU A 571 -54.27 6.71 -13.75
C LEU A 571 -53.62 5.48 -14.36
N PHE A 572 -52.88 5.67 -15.45
CA PHE A 572 -52.14 4.60 -16.13
C PHE A 572 -50.76 4.35 -15.51
N ALA A 573 -50.07 5.43 -15.15
CA ALA A 573 -48.73 5.38 -14.56
C ALA A 573 -48.40 6.68 -13.81
N ILE A 574 -47.38 6.62 -12.96
CA ILE A 574 -46.67 7.78 -12.42
C ILE A 574 -45.39 7.97 -13.22
N SER A 575 -45.09 9.18 -13.68
CA SER A 575 -43.82 9.51 -14.35
C SER A 575 -43.00 10.55 -13.60
N ALA A 576 -41.69 10.36 -13.60
CA ALA A 576 -40.72 11.34 -13.09
C ALA A 576 -40.15 12.26 -14.20
N PHE A 577 -40.71 12.25 -15.42
CA PHE A 577 -40.21 13.06 -16.52
C PHE A 577 -41.27 14.00 -17.08
N ASN A 578 -41.03 15.31 -17.07
CA ASN A 578 -41.93 16.29 -17.69
C ASN A 578 -41.44 16.78 -19.05
N TYR A 579 -42.14 16.36 -20.12
CA TYR A 579 -41.86 16.75 -21.51
C TYR A 579 -41.89 18.27 -21.77
N ASN A 580 -42.63 19.05 -20.97
CA ASN A 580 -42.80 20.48 -21.17
C ASN A 580 -41.95 21.34 -20.23
N ALA A 581 -41.06 20.74 -19.43
CA ALA A 581 -40.24 21.45 -18.44
C ALA A 581 -39.35 22.55 -19.06
N ALA A 582 -39.01 22.44 -20.34
CA ALA A 582 -38.21 23.44 -21.05
C ALA A 582 -38.97 24.76 -21.35
N PHE A 583 -40.30 24.76 -21.30
CA PHE A 583 -41.12 25.89 -21.76
C PHE A 583 -41.70 26.76 -20.63
N HIS A 584 -41.59 26.33 -19.37
CA HIS A 584 -42.10 27.04 -18.20
C HIS A 584 -41.12 26.90 -17.04
N THR A 585 -41.06 27.90 -16.14
CA THR A 585 -40.32 27.78 -14.87
C THR A 585 -40.99 26.73 -13.99
N PRO A 586 -40.36 25.56 -13.81
CA PRO A 586 -40.99 24.46 -13.13
C PRO A 586 -40.98 24.70 -11.61
N SER A 587 -42.10 24.43 -10.94
CA SER A 587 -42.16 24.43 -9.48
C SER A 587 -42.07 23.01 -8.95
N MET A 588 -41.13 22.78 -8.03
CA MET A 588 -40.76 21.48 -7.44
C MET A 588 -41.83 20.87 -6.50
N SER A 589 -43.05 21.37 -6.51
CA SER A 589 -44.11 20.94 -5.57
C SER A 589 -45.46 20.67 -6.24
N TYR A 590 -45.54 20.77 -7.58
CA TYR A 590 -46.79 20.53 -8.30
C TYR A 590 -46.75 19.23 -9.09
N LEU A 591 -47.86 18.48 -9.00
CA LEU A 591 -48.16 17.34 -9.85
C LEU A 591 -49.10 17.77 -10.98
N TYR A 592 -48.91 17.19 -12.16
CA TYR A 592 -49.79 17.36 -13.32
C TYR A 592 -50.45 16.06 -13.69
N ARG A 593 -51.66 16.14 -14.22
CA ARG A 593 -52.33 15.00 -14.85
C ARG A 593 -52.44 15.27 -16.35
N LEU A 594 -51.74 14.49 -17.15
CA LEU A 594 -51.75 14.61 -18.61
C LEU A 594 -52.64 13.53 -19.21
N ARG A 595 -53.44 13.92 -20.19
CA ARG A 595 -54.24 12.99 -21.00
C ARG A 595 -53.44 12.70 -22.26
N SER A 596 -52.97 11.47 -22.41
CA SER A 596 -52.33 11.06 -23.67
C SER A 596 -53.41 10.91 -24.74
N PRO A 597 -53.40 11.69 -25.83
CA PRO A 597 -54.28 11.46 -26.95
C PRO A 597 -53.67 10.34 -27.80
N SER A 598 -54.23 9.12 -27.69
CA SER A 598 -53.96 7.92 -28.50
C SER A 598 -52.83 7.01 -28.01
N TYR A 599 -53.21 5.86 -27.46
CA TYR A 599 -52.41 4.63 -27.50
C TYR A 599 -53.10 3.70 -28.52
N PRO A 600 -52.39 3.03 -29.45
CA PRO A 600 -50.93 2.94 -29.56
C PRO A 600 -50.34 4.26 -30.12
N PRO A 601 -49.08 4.59 -29.83
CA PRO A 601 -48.49 5.81 -30.37
C PRO A 601 -48.55 5.76 -31.90
N PRO A 602 -48.90 6.85 -32.62
CA PRO A 602 -48.52 6.97 -34.02
C PRO A 602 -46.98 6.89 -34.10
N PRO A 603 -46.37 6.59 -35.25
CA PRO A 603 -44.92 6.63 -35.40
C PRO A 603 -44.45 8.07 -35.22
N ILE A 604 -44.21 8.44 -33.96
CA ILE A 604 -43.47 9.63 -33.59
C ILE A 604 -42.06 9.37 -34.13
N PRO A 605 -41.44 10.33 -34.84
CA PRO A 605 -40.08 10.15 -35.31
C PRO A 605 -39.22 9.78 -34.11
N LEU A 606 -38.59 8.60 -34.15
CA LEU A 606 -37.60 8.05 -33.21
C LEU A 606 -36.32 8.91 -33.18
N SER A 607 -36.47 10.22 -33.04
CA SER A 607 -35.39 11.20 -33.13
C SER A 607 -35.29 12.08 -31.89
N TYR A 608 -36.30 12.12 -31.01
CA TYR A 608 -36.22 12.91 -29.77
C TYR A 608 -37.03 12.25 -28.63
N SER A 609 -36.30 11.83 -27.57
CA SER A 609 -36.77 11.37 -26.23
C SER A 609 -37.05 9.87 -26.04
N SER A 610 -35.99 9.10 -25.77
CA SER A 610 -36.00 7.67 -25.42
C SER A 610 -35.79 7.41 -23.90
N HIS A 611 -36.47 8.16 -23.02
CA HIS A 611 -36.22 8.06 -21.56
C HIS A 611 -37.55 7.91 -20.81
N VAL A 612 -37.89 6.70 -20.39
CA VAL A 612 -39.14 6.34 -19.71
C VAL A 612 -38.84 5.97 -18.26
N ILE A 613 -39.43 6.71 -17.31
CA ILE A 613 -39.45 6.35 -15.89
C ILE A 613 -40.90 6.24 -15.45
N PHE A 614 -41.37 5.03 -15.15
CA PHE A 614 -42.76 4.87 -14.72
C PHE A 614 -42.95 3.81 -13.64
N ILE A 615 -43.92 4.05 -12.77
CA ILE A 615 -44.55 3.01 -11.95
C ILE A 615 -45.72 2.41 -12.72
N LEU A 616 -45.70 1.09 -12.93
CA LEU A 616 -46.76 0.33 -13.59
C LEU A 616 -47.36 -0.71 -12.66
N THR A 617 -48.68 -0.94 -12.75
CA THR A 617 -49.34 -2.11 -12.13
C THR A 617 -49.47 -3.25 -13.14
N TYR A 618 -49.43 -4.49 -12.64
CA TYR A 618 -49.58 -5.70 -13.46
C TYR A 618 -50.86 -5.70 -14.33
N SER A 619 -51.97 -5.18 -13.80
CA SER A 619 -53.27 -5.14 -14.49
C SER A 619 -53.26 -4.24 -15.74
N HIS A 620 -52.39 -3.24 -15.82
CA HIS A 620 -52.27 -2.37 -17.00
C HIS A 620 -51.51 -3.02 -18.17
N LEU A 621 -50.66 -4.03 -17.91
CA LEU A 621 -50.08 -4.86 -18.99
C LEU A 621 -51.09 -5.85 -19.57
N SER A 622 -51.98 -6.39 -18.73
CA SER A 622 -52.99 -7.36 -19.18
C SER A 622 -54.00 -6.75 -20.16
N TYR A 623 -54.21 -5.43 -20.10
CA TYR A 623 -55.09 -4.70 -21.01
C TYR A 623 -54.46 -4.40 -22.38
N SER A 624 -53.12 -4.44 -22.52
CA SER A 624 -52.45 -4.28 -23.83
C SER A 624 -52.35 -5.59 -24.63
N SER A 625 -52.64 -6.73 -24.01
CA SER A 625 -52.67 -8.03 -24.67
C SER A 625 -54.10 -8.54 -24.88
N SER A 626 -54.83 -7.98 -25.86
CA SER A 626 -56.01 -8.68 -26.38
C SER A 626 -55.58 -9.83 -27.30
N PRO A 627 -56.23 -11.01 -27.24
CA PRO A 627 -55.60 -12.27 -27.62
C PRO A 627 -55.90 -12.70 -29.07
N PHE A 628 -54.86 -12.98 -29.85
CA PHE A 628 -54.85 -14.15 -30.74
C PHE A 628 -53.97 -15.21 -30.09
N HIS A 629 -54.46 -15.86 -29.04
CA HIS A 629 -54.09 -17.23 -28.72
C HIS A 629 -55.15 -17.88 -27.84
N THR A 630 -55.58 -19.05 -28.29
CA THR A 630 -56.45 -20.03 -27.65
C THR A 630 -55.99 -20.41 -26.23
N PRO A 631 -56.89 -20.74 -25.30
CA PRO A 631 -56.54 -20.92 -23.89
C PRO A 631 -55.89 -22.29 -23.62
N PRO A 632 -55.05 -22.42 -22.57
CA PRO A 632 -54.61 -23.71 -22.07
C PRO A 632 -55.74 -24.39 -21.29
N MET A 633 -56.00 -25.63 -21.68
CA MET A 633 -56.95 -26.58 -21.07
C MET A 633 -56.71 -26.79 -19.56
N SER A 634 -57.71 -26.49 -18.74
CA SER A 634 -57.83 -27.07 -17.39
C SER A 634 -59.29 -27.12 -16.90
N TYR A 635 -60.16 -27.76 -17.65
CA TYR A 635 -61.46 -28.24 -17.13
C TYR A 635 -61.89 -29.49 -17.90
N LEU A 636 -61.53 -30.68 -17.41
CA LEU A 636 -62.30 -31.93 -17.55
C LEU A 636 -61.56 -33.10 -16.87
N TYR A 637 -61.67 -33.16 -15.54
CA TYR A 637 -61.67 -34.44 -14.84
C TYR A 637 -63.08 -35.03 -14.97
N ARG A 638 -63.22 -36.08 -15.80
CA ARG A 638 -64.21 -37.20 -15.74
C ARG A 638 -64.54 -37.66 -17.17
N LEU A 639 -63.98 -38.80 -17.57
CA LEU A 639 -64.70 -40.02 -17.99
C LEU A 639 -63.74 -40.94 -18.80
N ILE A 640 -63.46 -42.10 -18.18
CA ILE A 640 -63.33 -43.43 -18.82
C ILE A 640 -62.03 -43.72 -19.62
N ALA A 641 -61.21 -44.61 -19.05
CA ALA A 641 -60.17 -45.43 -19.72
C ALA A 641 -60.81 -46.57 -20.58
N PRO A 642 -60.10 -47.51 -21.26
CA PRO A 642 -58.65 -47.75 -21.41
C PRO A 642 -58.20 -48.21 -22.84
N PHE A 643 -56.95 -48.73 -22.95
CA PHE A 643 -56.39 -49.65 -23.98
C PHE A 643 -55.82 -49.03 -25.27
N ILE A 644 -54.67 -49.42 -25.87
CA ILE A 644 -53.64 -50.46 -25.66
C ILE A 644 -52.44 -50.19 -26.62
N LEU A 645 -51.26 -50.76 -26.30
CA LEU A 645 -50.13 -51.17 -27.18
C LEU A 645 -49.04 -50.18 -27.66
N LEU A 646 -47.88 -50.33 -27.00
CA LEU A 646 -46.49 -50.35 -27.51
C LEU A 646 -46.28 -51.33 -28.70
N PRO A 647 -45.05 -51.54 -29.22
CA PRO A 647 -43.98 -50.63 -29.69
C PRO A 647 -43.39 -51.10 -31.06
N PHE A 648 -42.42 -50.42 -31.67
CA PHE A 648 -41.36 -51.11 -32.45
C PHE A 648 -40.06 -50.28 -32.52
N HIS A 649 -38.96 -51.03 -32.42
CA HIS A 649 -37.56 -50.65 -32.33
C HIS A 649 -36.89 -50.42 -33.71
N VAL A 650 -35.64 -49.88 -33.68
CA VAL A 650 -34.37 -50.42 -34.27
C VAL A 650 -33.55 -49.48 -35.20
N PHE A 651 -32.32 -49.20 -34.70
CA PHE A 651 -30.97 -49.06 -35.34
C PHE A 651 -30.58 -47.78 -36.13
N LEU A 652 -29.53 -47.02 -35.72
CA LEU A 652 -28.04 -47.17 -35.93
C LEU A 652 -27.66 -46.89 -37.42
N LEU A 653 -26.70 -46.05 -37.86
CA LEU A 653 -25.36 -45.63 -37.42
C LEU A 653 -24.86 -44.41 -38.25
N ALA A 654 -24.13 -43.51 -37.57
CA ALA A 654 -22.76 -43.00 -37.83
C ALA A 654 -22.28 -42.32 -39.15
N SER A 655 -21.63 -41.15 -38.94
CA SER A 655 -20.30 -40.66 -39.45
C SER A 655 -20.09 -40.43 -40.97
N ASP A 656 -19.35 -39.44 -41.51
CA ASP A 656 -18.47 -38.35 -41.06
C ASP A 656 -18.22 -37.41 -42.29
N VAL A 657 -17.53 -36.26 -42.06
CA VAL A 657 -16.66 -35.49 -42.99
C VAL A 657 -17.22 -34.25 -43.74
N LEU A 658 -16.87 -33.07 -43.19
CA LEU A 658 -16.13 -31.93 -43.80
C LEU A 658 -16.24 -31.67 -45.33
N LEU A 659 -16.72 -30.49 -45.76
CA LEU A 659 -15.90 -29.36 -46.27
C LEU A 659 -16.73 -28.16 -46.78
N MET A 660 -16.03 -27.02 -46.75
CA MET A 660 -16.32 -25.61 -47.02
C MET A 660 -16.76 -25.18 -48.44
N PHE A 661 -17.48 -24.02 -48.51
CA PHE A 661 -17.56 -22.97 -49.57
C PHE A 661 -18.05 -23.40 -50.98
N GLU A 662 -18.79 -22.66 -51.84
CA GLU A 662 -19.12 -21.24 -52.08
C GLU A 662 -20.36 -21.16 -53.03
N ILE A 663 -21.19 -20.11 -52.86
CA ILE A 663 -21.76 -19.18 -53.88
C ILE A 663 -22.83 -19.60 -54.95
N GLN A 664 -24.05 -19.08 -54.70
CA GLN A 664 -24.98 -18.24 -55.50
C GLN A 664 -25.67 -18.62 -56.85
N PHE A 665 -26.85 -17.97 -56.99
CA PHE A 665 -27.72 -17.63 -58.16
C PHE A 665 -28.81 -18.67 -58.53
N PHE A 666 -30.10 -18.36 -58.81
CA PHE A 666 -30.93 -17.13 -58.86
C PHE A 666 -32.44 -17.51 -59.07
N LEU A 667 -33.36 -16.65 -58.60
CA LEU A 667 -34.71 -16.27 -59.13
C LEU A 667 -35.96 -17.20 -59.23
N LEU A 668 -37.11 -16.49 -59.09
CA LEU A 668 -38.52 -16.71 -59.54
C LEU A 668 -39.53 -17.16 -58.45
N SER A 669 -40.80 -16.74 -58.37
CA SER A 669 -41.61 -15.58 -58.81
C SER A 669 -43.08 -15.81 -58.35
N GLY A 670 -43.84 -14.72 -58.06
CA GLY A 670 -45.32 -14.64 -58.04
C GLY A 670 -46.08 -15.20 -56.81
N SER A 671 -47.31 -14.81 -56.46
CA SER A 671 -48.25 -13.75 -56.86
C SER A 671 -49.58 -13.91 -56.07
N PHE A 672 -50.19 -12.79 -55.62
CA PHE A 672 -51.62 -12.52 -55.34
C PHE A 672 -52.45 -13.25 -54.24
N ILE A 673 -53.16 -12.45 -53.40
CA ILE A 673 -54.65 -12.31 -53.35
C ILE A 673 -55.05 -11.12 -52.43
N SER A 674 -56.06 -10.35 -52.87
CA SER A 674 -56.78 -9.28 -52.17
C SER A 674 -58.26 -9.66 -52.05
N ILE A 675 -58.98 -9.16 -51.01
CA ILE A 675 -60.43 -8.91 -50.77
C ILE A 675 -60.61 -8.89 -49.23
N GLY A 676 -61.35 -8.02 -48.53
CA GLY A 676 -62.34 -7.00 -48.86
C GLY A 676 -62.85 -6.25 -47.61
N ASN A 677 -63.80 -5.33 -47.83
CA ASN A 677 -64.29 -4.25 -46.97
C ASN A 677 -65.08 -4.63 -45.69
N GLY A 678 -64.95 -3.80 -44.65
CA GLY A 678 -66.05 -3.04 -44.02
C GLY A 678 -66.76 -3.61 -42.76
N CYS A 679 -66.61 -2.92 -41.61
CA CYS A 679 -67.71 -2.44 -40.75
C CYS A 679 -67.19 -1.67 -39.53
N SER A 680 -67.74 -0.47 -39.30
CA SER A 680 -67.60 0.30 -38.07
C SER A 680 -68.54 -0.24 -36.99
N LEU A 681 -68.05 -0.44 -35.77
CA LEU A 681 -68.87 -0.41 -34.56
C LEU A 681 -68.26 0.62 -33.59
N ILE A 682 -69.03 1.68 -33.34
CA ILE A 682 -68.76 2.69 -32.31
C ILE A 682 -69.02 2.02 -30.96
N GLY A 683 -67.98 1.87 -30.15
CA GLY A 683 -68.05 1.48 -28.75
C GLY A 683 -67.20 2.44 -27.93
N HIS A 684 -67.83 3.16 -27.00
CA HIS A 684 -67.17 4.07 -26.06
C HIS A 684 -66.04 3.36 -25.30
N LEU A 685 -64.81 3.88 -25.40
CA LEU A 685 -63.69 3.47 -24.55
C LEU A 685 -63.16 4.69 -23.78
N HIS A 686 -63.15 4.54 -22.46
CA HIS A 686 -62.70 5.54 -21.49
C HIS A 686 -61.23 5.89 -21.71
N SER A 687 -60.94 7.19 -21.71
CA SER A 687 -59.58 7.73 -21.75
C SER A 687 -58.86 7.56 -20.41
N GLN A 688 -57.63 7.04 -20.43
CA GLN A 688 -56.75 6.96 -19.28
C GLN A 688 -55.82 8.19 -19.22
N ASN A 689 -55.48 8.64 -18.02
CA ASN A 689 -54.61 9.79 -17.77
C ASN A 689 -53.33 9.34 -17.04
N ILE A 690 -52.24 10.11 -17.12
CA ILE A 690 -50.95 9.83 -16.48
C ILE A 690 -50.63 10.97 -15.50
N LEU A 691 -50.10 10.66 -14.31
CA LEU A 691 -49.69 11.65 -13.31
C LEU A 691 -48.17 11.91 -13.43
N PHE A 692 -47.77 13.19 -13.45
CA PHE A 692 -46.40 13.67 -13.60
C PHE A 692 -46.02 14.57 -12.42
N CYS A 693 -44.74 14.63 -12.08
CA CYS A 693 -44.14 15.78 -11.39
C CYS A 693 -42.93 16.28 -12.18
N LEU A 694 -42.61 17.54 -11.96
CA LEU A 694 -41.39 18.18 -12.46
C LEU A 694 -40.16 17.70 -11.72
#